data_AF-F2TYG6-F1
#
_entry.id   AF-F2TYG6-F1
#
_cell.length_a   1.000
_cell.length_b   1.000
_cell.length_c   1.000
_cell.angle_alpha   90.00
_cell.angle_beta   90.00
_cell.angle_gamma   90.00
#
_symmetry.space_group_name_H-M   'P 1'
#
loop_
_entity.id
_entity.type
_entity.pdbx_description
1 polymer ?
#
loop_
_entity_poly.entity_id
_entity_poly.type
_entity_poly.pdbx_seq_one_letter_code
_entity_poly.pdbx_strand_id
1 'polypeptide(L)'
;MVRGGVFVFVGAVALLLQLLLAPSCHAVDCSSRTKDYCEVETTCIWDQQQAACRAVDCRDYRDHSSCKADPKDVGPCAYQWELRVCYQKNGQVPCTEYYEDCPSDRCQYDKEQGYCYGAHDQLPCFLMFDEAACSKAGSRCTYTNNACMSKAEAEACSSQFDKSKCTGKCKWHQDDMLCFPKDLTVPCKLLRTNETCDTNRCTKYNTGTQAIMCLPKDAQPQCDMFSSADLCPDQRCQWNQGAQRCFDPKVGMDCEFYFDMQRCPQDRCRVVGGMCLDKEQPIDCSMFYYANDDCNKDNGCRPDCDAKECTSCPASGKCDDTKCPDATPEPLHQCSDHVTEGECRSDSVCKWDDSVKACVDGDVGTPCSDYVEPSQCQNARDCAWDQGECVECKNGDCKLVTTTTTPDAGDACDTYTQDTCPYPRCFFSQQGVSAGKCRDSQCRDLVDENFCKAHGGCTFDKNVYACYKTSEGPPCNLYSDKDMCNSLANCKWDADNLYCAGKDTGKACTSYSVNNCPARCVTHFDTNTCESKACSDITDQDACKDAGCTFDANMYLCYNDTGLACNKYTSFPTCPPNRCNYDYDDAHPKGVCKEKACGDLYDKEECLAVKGCKFVESINLCYKDTGKPCDKYTDRANCPLNRCSWSDDGTGNTVCQPKVCTEYLDKSLCTAANCIWNAHASSCYNDTHKSCDKYTERTCPPNRCVYDYDFGYCRTYDCPDYTDPDDCNSSGKGCVFNTTFGVCVTKGEPIPCSVFNFNQPGCPTSYCKYATDVNVCYPKDGQVPCSYIYDLSACDKRSHCTWDSAFNRCEGKPKNQQRIPNFLKSFN
;
A
#
# COMPACT_ATOMS: atom_id res chain seq x y z
N MET A 1 86.19 62.20 -1.36
CA MET A 1 85.96 62.32 0.10
C MET A 1 84.77 61.44 0.46
N VAL A 2 84.88 60.73 1.59
CA VAL A 2 83.92 59.78 2.18
C VAL A 2 83.89 58.37 1.54
N ARG A 3 84.73 57.51 2.13
CA ARG A 3 84.56 56.06 2.31
C ARG A 3 83.20 55.81 3.00
N GLY A 4 82.39 54.80 2.68
CA GLY A 4 82.71 53.37 2.63
C GLY A 4 82.02 52.69 3.82
N GLY A 5 81.03 51.84 3.54
CA GLY A 5 80.28 51.10 4.56
C GLY A 5 79.26 50.17 3.91
N VAL A 6 79.74 48.98 3.53
CA VAL A 6 78.96 47.86 3.01
C VAL A 6 78.09 47.29 4.13
N PHE A 7 76.78 47.20 3.93
CA PHE A 7 75.91 46.29 4.67
C PHE A 7 75.21 45.36 3.68
N VAL A 8 75.45 44.07 3.87
CA VAL A 8 74.84 42.95 3.15
C VAL A 8 73.46 42.70 3.76
N PHE A 9 72.41 42.75 2.95
CA PHE A 9 71.17 42.04 3.21
C PHE A 9 70.80 41.26 1.94
N VAL A 10 71.17 39.97 1.95
CA VAL A 10 70.67 38.96 1.02
C VAL A 10 69.47 38.30 1.68
N GLY A 11 68.35 38.24 0.94
CA GLY A 11 67.34 37.20 1.12
C GLY A 11 66.07 37.57 1.89
N ALA A 12 65.15 38.34 1.27
CA ALA A 12 63.74 38.37 1.68
C ALA A 12 62.79 38.98 0.62
N VAL A 13 62.93 38.65 -0.68
CA VAL A 13 62.01 39.19 -1.72
C VAL A 13 61.39 38.11 -2.63
N ALA A 14 61.74 36.83 -2.46
CA ALA A 14 61.20 35.77 -3.34
C ALA A 14 59.96 35.03 -2.82
N LEU A 15 59.46 35.31 -1.60
CA LEU A 15 58.33 34.56 -1.01
C LEU A 15 56.99 35.32 -0.91
N LEU A 16 56.94 36.59 -1.33
CA LEU A 16 55.73 37.42 -1.20
C LEU A 16 54.98 37.64 -2.54
N LEU A 17 55.43 37.02 -3.64
CA LEU A 17 54.78 37.14 -4.96
C LEU A 17 54.14 35.84 -5.48
N GLN A 18 54.12 34.76 -4.68
CA GLN A 18 53.46 33.48 -5.03
C GLN A 18 52.12 33.25 -4.31
N LEU A 19 51.67 34.17 -3.45
CA LEU A 19 50.38 34.09 -2.72
C LEU A 19 49.23 34.88 -3.39
N LEU A 20 49.42 35.43 -4.60
CA LEU A 20 48.41 36.21 -5.33
C LEU A 20 47.96 35.59 -6.67
N LEU A 21 48.32 34.34 -6.94
CA LEU A 21 47.86 33.59 -8.11
C LEU A 21 47.14 32.31 -7.67
N ALA A 22 46.14 32.44 -6.79
CA ALA A 22 45.08 31.43 -6.78
C ALA A 22 44.38 31.54 -8.14
N PRO A 23 44.28 30.46 -8.95
CA PRO A 23 43.47 30.50 -10.15
C PRO A 23 42.06 30.93 -9.73
N SER A 24 41.61 32.08 -10.23
CA SER A 24 40.22 32.47 -10.09
C SER A 24 39.43 31.33 -10.72
N CYS A 25 38.78 30.52 -9.87
CA CYS A 25 37.80 29.56 -10.31
C CYS A 25 36.74 30.40 -11.02
N HIS A 26 36.81 30.46 -12.35
CA HIS A 26 35.79 31.11 -13.15
C HIS A 26 34.51 30.33 -12.87
N ALA A 27 33.66 30.91 -12.02
CA ALA A 27 32.32 30.38 -11.79
C ALA A 27 31.69 30.14 -13.16
N VAL A 28 31.36 28.88 -13.43
CA VAL A 28 30.76 28.49 -14.71
C VAL A 28 29.46 29.28 -14.82
N ASP A 29 29.37 30.14 -15.83
CA ASP A 29 28.13 30.87 -16.10
C ASP A 29 27.09 29.89 -16.65
N CYS A 30 26.28 29.33 -15.74
CA CYS A 30 25.14 28.48 -16.07
C CYS A 30 23.95 29.30 -16.59
N SER A 31 23.86 30.60 -16.27
CA SER A 31 22.66 31.42 -16.53
C SER A 31 22.36 31.64 -18.01
N SER A 32 23.38 31.59 -18.87
CA SER A 32 23.27 31.71 -20.32
C SER A 32 22.99 30.37 -21.03
N ARG A 33 22.89 29.26 -20.30
CA ARG A 33 22.75 27.90 -20.85
C ARG A 33 21.28 27.52 -21.04
N THR A 34 21.00 26.81 -22.14
CA THR A 34 19.71 26.17 -22.35
C THR A 34 19.56 24.93 -21.47
N LYS A 35 18.33 24.41 -21.29
CA LYS A 35 18.06 23.19 -20.50
C LYS A 35 18.95 22.02 -20.91
N ASP A 36 19.04 21.72 -22.20
CA ASP A 36 19.85 20.61 -22.71
C ASP A 36 21.33 20.77 -22.35
N TYR A 37 21.86 22.00 -22.45
CA TYR A 37 23.24 22.30 -22.08
C TYR A 37 23.46 22.16 -20.58
N CYS A 38 22.45 22.54 -19.79
CA CYS A 38 22.45 22.40 -18.35
C CYS A 38 22.57 20.94 -17.91
N GLU A 39 21.88 20.04 -18.61
CA GLU A 39 21.89 18.61 -18.28
C GLU A 39 23.25 17.93 -18.52
N VAL A 40 24.08 18.49 -19.41
CA VAL A 40 25.43 18.02 -19.74
C VAL A 40 26.47 18.48 -18.70
N GLU A 41 26.34 19.70 -18.19
CA GLU A 41 27.32 20.27 -17.26
C GLU A 41 27.07 19.80 -15.83
N THR A 42 28.04 19.10 -15.24
CA THR A 42 27.89 18.51 -13.88
C THR A 42 27.76 19.54 -12.76
N THR A 43 28.20 20.79 -13.01
CA THR A 43 28.13 21.91 -12.07
C THR A 43 26.88 22.78 -12.27
N CYS A 44 26.06 22.49 -13.27
CA CYS A 44 24.81 23.19 -13.50
C CYS A 44 23.61 22.26 -13.27
N ILE A 45 22.49 22.84 -12.86
CA ILE A 45 21.21 22.16 -12.72
C ILE A 45 20.09 23.01 -13.32
N TRP A 46 19.14 22.33 -13.98
CA TRP A 46 17.95 22.99 -14.49
C TRP A 46 16.99 23.30 -13.35
N ASP A 47 16.75 24.59 -13.11
CA ASP A 47 15.75 25.04 -12.18
C ASP A 47 14.41 25.11 -12.89
N GLN A 48 13.54 24.14 -12.61
CA GLN A 48 12.22 24.06 -13.25
C GLN A 48 11.31 25.23 -12.84
N GLN A 49 11.53 25.83 -11.67
CA GLN A 49 10.73 26.96 -11.18
C GLN A 49 11.10 28.24 -11.91
N GLN A 50 12.40 28.49 -12.05
CA GLN A 50 12.92 29.67 -12.75
C GLN A 50 12.96 29.48 -14.28
N ALA A 51 12.74 28.26 -14.77
CA ALA A 51 12.89 27.91 -16.17
C ALA A 51 14.26 28.32 -16.73
N ALA A 52 15.29 28.14 -15.91
CA ALA A 52 16.63 28.61 -16.19
C ALA A 52 17.67 27.60 -15.71
N CYS A 53 18.80 27.57 -16.40
CA CYS A 53 19.96 26.84 -15.93
C CYS A 53 20.68 27.67 -14.87
N ARG A 54 21.05 27.04 -13.76
CA ARG A 54 21.79 27.68 -12.67
C ARG A 54 22.91 26.79 -12.18
N ALA A 55 23.85 27.37 -11.44
CA ALA A 55 24.83 26.56 -10.73
C ALA A 55 24.12 25.69 -9.68
N VAL A 56 24.68 24.51 -9.44
CA VAL A 56 24.29 23.70 -8.28
C VAL A 56 24.54 24.52 -7.02
N ASP A 57 23.55 24.58 -6.15
CA ASP A 57 23.61 25.30 -4.89
C ASP A 57 23.00 24.43 -3.77
N CYS A 58 22.89 24.99 -2.56
CA CYS A 58 22.49 24.21 -1.38
C CYS A 58 21.13 23.51 -1.50
N ARG A 59 20.14 24.07 -2.22
CA ARG A 59 18.80 23.46 -2.37
C ARG A 59 18.79 22.18 -3.20
N ASP A 60 19.91 21.85 -3.84
CA ASP A 60 20.04 20.59 -4.59
C ASP A 60 20.44 19.41 -3.69
N TYR A 61 20.69 19.65 -2.40
CA TYR A 61 20.84 18.60 -1.39
C TYR A 61 19.47 18.22 -0.82
N ARG A 62 19.13 16.93 -0.89
CA ARG A 62 17.83 16.40 -0.44
C ARG A 62 17.80 16.01 1.03
N ASP A 63 18.95 15.64 1.58
CA ASP A 63 19.12 15.11 2.93
C ASP A 63 20.03 16.02 3.78
N HIS A 64 19.86 15.97 5.11
CA HIS A 64 20.60 16.82 6.03
C HIS A 64 22.09 16.51 6.00
N SER A 65 22.46 15.23 5.95
CA SER A 65 23.86 14.78 5.89
C SER A 65 24.59 15.39 4.69
N SER A 66 24.00 15.36 3.50
CA SER A 66 24.54 15.98 2.29
C SER A 66 24.59 17.50 2.40
N CYS A 67 23.54 18.12 2.95
CA CYS A 67 23.50 19.57 3.19
C CYS A 67 24.65 20.03 4.09
N LYS A 68 24.92 19.29 5.17
CA LYS A 68 25.96 19.60 6.15
C LYS A 68 27.36 19.26 5.67
N ALA A 69 27.51 18.14 4.97
CA ALA A 69 28.79 17.70 4.43
C ALA A 69 29.26 18.55 3.25
N ASP A 70 28.34 19.22 2.56
CA ASP A 70 28.57 19.98 1.33
C ASP A 70 29.53 19.24 0.35
N PRO A 71 29.18 18.02 -0.07
CA PRO A 71 30.10 17.17 -0.83
C PRO A 71 30.48 17.75 -2.20
N LYS A 72 29.76 18.77 -2.68
CA LYS A 72 30.04 19.47 -3.94
C LYS A 72 30.70 20.83 -3.75
N ASP A 73 31.06 21.21 -2.52
CA ASP A 73 31.70 22.50 -2.18
C ASP A 73 30.91 23.71 -2.75
N VAL A 74 29.58 23.67 -2.65
CA VAL A 74 28.70 24.76 -3.12
C VAL A 74 28.68 25.94 -2.15
N GLY A 75 29.33 25.80 -0.99
CA GLY A 75 29.47 26.83 0.02
C GLY A 75 28.63 26.52 1.26
N PRO A 76 28.66 27.42 2.27
CA PRO A 76 28.02 27.13 3.54
C PRO A 76 26.52 26.98 3.34
N CYS A 77 25.99 25.79 3.62
CA CYS A 77 24.58 25.47 3.59
C CYS A 77 23.99 25.43 5.01
N ALA A 78 22.68 25.57 5.09
CA ALA A 78 21.85 25.37 6.28
C ALA A 78 20.68 24.46 5.90
N TYR A 79 20.20 23.65 6.82
CA TYR A 79 19.07 22.75 6.60
C TYR A 79 17.87 23.22 7.41
N GLN A 80 16.69 23.34 6.79
CA GLN A 80 15.46 23.62 7.50
C GLN A 80 14.66 22.34 7.69
N TRP A 81 14.54 21.91 8.95
CA TRP A 81 14.01 20.60 9.31
C TRP A 81 12.53 20.42 9.03
N GLU A 82 11.70 21.42 9.34
CA GLU A 82 10.24 21.37 9.12
C GLU A 82 9.90 21.16 7.65
N LEU A 83 10.66 21.79 6.75
CA LEU A 83 10.47 21.72 5.30
C LEU A 83 11.34 20.66 4.64
N ARG A 84 12.22 20.00 5.41
CA ARG A 84 13.22 19.03 4.94
C ARG A 84 14.04 19.51 3.74
N VAL A 85 14.41 20.79 3.72
CA VAL A 85 15.10 21.43 2.59
C VAL A 85 16.43 22.03 3.02
N CYS A 86 17.46 21.83 2.20
CA CYS A 86 18.72 22.54 2.32
C CYS A 86 18.66 23.91 1.63
N TYR A 87 19.34 24.92 2.15
CA TYR A 87 19.38 26.27 1.59
C TYR A 87 20.72 26.93 1.91
N GLN A 88 21.04 28.03 1.22
CA GLN A 88 22.29 28.73 1.47
C GLN A 88 22.30 29.31 2.89
N LYS A 89 23.40 29.14 3.64
CA LYS A 89 23.54 29.74 4.98
C LYS A 89 23.43 31.26 4.88
N ASN A 90 22.55 31.85 5.69
CA ASN A 90 22.10 33.25 5.64
C ASN A 90 21.21 33.64 4.43
N GLY A 91 20.87 32.68 3.57
CA GLY A 91 19.81 32.81 2.59
C GLY A 91 18.43 32.55 3.20
N GLN A 92 17.39 32.74 2.41
CA GLN A 92 16.01 32.39 2.77
C GLN A 92 15.66 31.03 2.14
N VAL A 93 14.81 30.25 2.80
CA VAL A 93 14.25 29.01 2.22
C VAL A 93 13.40 29.37 1.00
N PRO A 94 13.56 28.71 -0.16
CA PRO A 94 12.74 29.01 -1.33
C PRO A 94 11.24 28.95 -1.03
N CYS A 95 10.47 29.90 -1.55
CA CYS A 95 9.02 29.98 -1.27
C CYS A 95 8.25 28.72 -1.70
N THR A 96 8.78 27.99 -2.66
CA THR A 96 8.19 26.78 -3.24
C THR A 96 8.29 25.55 -2.35
N GLU A 97 9.06 25.62 -1.27
CA GLU A 97 9.13 24.55 -0.26
C GLU A 97 7.98 24.65 0.76
N TYR A 98 7.24 25.76 0.76
CA TYR A 98 6.07 25.95 1.63
C TYR A 98 4.80 25.46 0.94
N TYR A 99 3.93 24.82 1.71
CA TYR A 99 2.58 24.42 1.27
C TYR A 99 1.53 25.45 1.71
N GLU A 100 0.95 25.29 2.89
CA GLU A 100 -0.13 26.16 3.39
C GLU A 100 0.41 27.36 4.19
N ASP A 101 1.55 27.21 4.85
CA ASP A 101 2.18 28.24 5.70
C ASP A 101 3.07 29.21 4.92
N CYS A 102 2.48 29.89 3.94
CA CYS A 102 3.21 30.80 3.05
C CYS A 102 3.75 32.05 3.77
N PRO A 103 5.07 32.31 3.78
CA PRO A 103 5.63 33.53 4.35
C PRO A 103 5.17 34.78 3.56
N SER A 104 4.16 35.48 4.04
CA SER A 104 3.49 36.56 3.27
C SER A 104 4.37 37.79 2.98
N ASP A 105 5.50 37.93 3.67
CA ASP A 105 6.46 39.04 3.49
C ASP A 105 7.29 38.91 2.20
N ARG A 106 7.43 37.69 1.68
CA ARG A 106 8.30 37.37 0.54
C ARG A 106 7.73 36.32 -0.43
N CYS A 107 6.67 35.62 -0.02
CA CYS A 107 6.00 34.58 -0.77
C CYS A 107 4.52 34.94 -0.99
N GLN A 108 3.95 34.41 -2.06
CA GLN A 108 2.54 34.50 -2.39
C GLN A 108 1.96 33.08 -2.46
N TYR A 109 0.81 32.86 -1.83
CA TYR A 109 0.07 31.60 -1.92
C TYR A 109 -0.94 31.67 -3.07
N ASP A 110 -0.87 30.72 -3.99
CA ASP A 110 -1.89 30.53 -5.02
C ASP A 110 -2.93 29.52 -4.52
N LYS A 111 -4.14 30.01 -4.24
CA LYS A 111 -5.23 29.16 -3.75
C LYS A 111 -5.78 28.21 -4.82
N GLU A 112 -5.69 28.55 -6.10
CA GLU A 112 -6.19 27.68 -7.17
C GLU A 112 -5.28 26.46 -7.35
N GLN A 113 -3.95 26.65 -7.20
CA GLN A 113 -2.98 25.58 -7.35
C GLN A 113 -2.58 24.91 -6.02
N GLY A 114 -2.77 25.58 -4.88
CA GLY A 114 -2.42 25.07 -3.55
C GLY A 114 -0.93 25.15 -3.21
N TYR A 115 -0.20 26.13 -3.76
CA TYR A 115 1.26 26.25 -3.61
C TYR A 115 1.73 27.67 -3.30
N CYS A 116 2.88 27.76 -2.63
CA CYS A 116 3.63 28.99 -2.44
C CYS A 116 4.68 29.23 -3.54
N TYR A 117 4.90 30.50 -3.86
CA TYR A 117 5.95 30.95 -4.78
C TYR A 117 6.44 32.33 -4.36
N GLY A 118 7.57 32.81 -4.89
CA GLY A 118 8.08 34.14 -4.52
C GLY A 118 7.08 35.24 -4.86
N ALA A 119 6.92 36.24 -3.99
CA ALA A 119 5.96 37.34 -4.18
C ALA A 119 6.27 38.22 -5.42
N HIS A 120 7.48 38.11 -5.95
CA HIS A 120 7.90 38.74 -7.21
C HIS A 120 8.13 37.72 -8.33
N ASP A 121 8.03 36.44 -8.02
CA ASP A 121 8.14 35.37 -8.99
C ASP A 121 6.78 35.13 -9.63
N GLN A 122 6.81 34.47 -10.78
CA GLN A 122 5.59 34.01 -11.42
C GLN A 122 5.45 32.52 -11.13
N LEU A 123 4.21 32.05 -10.95
CA LEU A 123 3.94 30.65 -10.64
C LEU A 123 4.64 29.72 -11.64
N PRO A 124 5.42 28.71 -11.24
CA PRO A 124 6.08 27.82 -12.19
C PRO A 124 5.10 27.20 -13.20
N CYS A 125 5.49 27.16 -14.48
CA CYS A 125 4.58 26.68 -15.54
C CYS A 125 4.10 25.24 -15.29
N PHE A 126 4.94 24.38 -14.71
CA PHE A 126 4.62 22.97 -14.45
C PHE A 126 3.51 22.76 -13.41
N LEU A 127 3.16 23.78 -12.63
CA LEU A 127 2.02 23.74 -11.71
C LEU A 127 0.68 23.97 -12.43
N MET A 128 0.69 24.28 -13.73
CA MET A 128 -0.53 24.44 -14.52
C MET A 128 -0.86 23.11 -15.22
N PHE A 129 -1.86 22.40 -14.70
CA PHE A 129 -2.19 21.05 -15.17
C PHE A 129 -2.98 21.02 -16.49
N ASP A 130 -3.59 22.14 -16.89
CA ASP A 130 -4.39 22.25 -18.11
C ASP A 130 -3.98 23.40 -19.03
N GLU A 131 -4.43 23.34 -20.28
CA GLU A 131 -4.12 24.32 -21.32
C GLU A 131 -4.67 25.73 -21.00
N ALA A 132 -5.79 25.82 -20.27
CA ALA A 132 -6.37 27.09 -19.84
C ALA A 132 -5.44 27.82 -18.88
N ALA A 133 -5.07 27.13 -17.81
CA ALA A 133 -4.21 27.62 -16.76
C ALA A 133 -2.83 27.99 -17.34
N CYS A 134 -2.32 27.15 -18.24
CA CYS A 134 -1.08 27.42 -18.95
C CYS A 134 -1.15 28.68 -19.82
N SER A 135 -2.25 28.86 -20.57
CA SER A 135 -2.44 30.04 -21.42
C SER A 135 -2.63 31.32 -20.59
N LYS A 136 -3.27 31.23 -19.42
CA LYS A 136 -3.41 32.35 -18.46
C LYS A 136 -2.08 32.76 -17.85
N ALA A 137 -1.12 31.84 -17.71
CA ALA A 137 0.20 32.10 -17.15
C ALA A 137 1.08 33.05 -18.01
N GLY A 138 0.59 33.43 -19.21
CA GLY A 138 1.19 34.41 -20.09
C GLY A 138 2.16 33.82 -21.12
N SER A 139 2.86 34.68 -21.86
CA SER A 139 3.73 34.30 -22.99
C SER A 139 4.99 33.49 -22.60
N ARG A 140 5.24 33.30 -21.31
CA ARG A 140 6.38 32.53 -20.79
C ARG A 140 6.12 31.02 -20.72
N CYS A 141 4.86 30.60 -20.68
CA CYS A 141 4.47 29.20 -20.60
C CYS A 141 3.91 28.74 -21.95
N THR A 142 4.03 27.46 -22.24
CA THR A 142 3.49 26.83 -23.43
C THR A 142 3.00 25.44 -23.05
N TYR A 143 1.73 25.16 -23.40
CA TYR A 143 1.14 23.85 -23.20
C TYR A 143 1.57 22.95 -24.37
N THR A 144 2.37 21.94 -24.08
CA THR A 144 2.86 20.99 -25.07
C THR A 144 2.94 19.60 -24.47
N ASN A 145 2.63 18.58 -25.27
CA ASN A 145 2.66 17.18 -24.82
C ASN A 145 1.86 16.92 -23.53
N ASN A 146 0.68 17.56 -23.41
CA ASN A 146 -0.21 17.48 -22.24
C ASN A 146 0.41 17.97 -20.91
N ALA A 147 1.45 18.80 -20.97
CA ALA A 147 2.03 19.47 -19.82
C ALA A 147 2.22 20.96 -20.10
N CYS A 148 2.03 21.80 -19.10
CA CYS A 148 2.44 23.19 -19.19
C CYS A 148 3.91 23.32 -18.81
N MET A 149 4.72 23.79 -19.75
CA MET A 149 6.15 23.99 -19.52
C MET A 149 6.51 25.44 -19.80
N SER A 150 7.66 25.89 -19.30
CA SER A 150 8.19 27.16 -19.76
C SER A 150 8.54 27.09 -21.25
N LYS A 151 8.52 28.22 -21.95
CA LYS A 151 8.87 28.26 -23.37
C LYS A 151 10.30 27.79 -23.62
N ALA A 152 11.24 28.17 -22.75
CA ALA A 152 12.62 27.71 -22.81
C ALA A 152 12.73 26.18 -22.67
N GLU A 153 11.92 25.59 -21.78
CA GLU A 153 11.86 24.15 -21.59
C GLU A 153 11.15 23.43 -22.75
N ALA A 154 10.06 24.01 -23.27
CA ALA A 154 9.32 23.47 -24.40
C ALA A 154 10.14 23.51 -25.70
N GLU A 155 11.09 24.44 -25.82
CA GLU A 155 12.02 24.55 -26.96
C GLU A 155 13.28 23.67 -26.80
N ALA A 156 13.53 23.12 -25.61
CA ALA A 156 14.64 22.21 -25.37
C ALA A 156 14.43 20.88 -26.12
N CYS A 157 15.52 20.34 -26.68
CA CYS A 157 15.49 19.07 -27.36
C CYS A 157 15.08 17.94 -26.41
N SER A 158 15.58 17.92 -25.17
CA SER A 158 15.30 16.88 -24.16
C SER A 158 13.83 16.81 -23.73
N SER A 159 13.06 17.86 -23.99
CA SER A 159 11.61 17.91 -23.74
C SER A 159 10.78 17.41 -24.93
N GLN A 160 11.42 17.04 -26.05
CA GLN A 160 10.74 16.49 -27.24
C GLN A 160 10.73 14.96 -27.18
N PHE A 161 9.60 14.40 -26.74
CA PHE A 161 9.43 12.94 -26.66
C PHE A 161 8.94 12.31 -27.97
N ASP A 162 8.65 13.12 -28.98
CA ASP A 162 8.19 12.67 -30.30
C ASP A 162 9.31 12.83 -31.34
N LYS A 163 9.64 11.72 -32.00
CA LYS A 163 10.64 11.67 -33.08
C LYS A 163 10.36 12.68 -34.20
N SER A 164 9.09 12.92 -34.52
CA SER A 164 8.68 13.86 -35.57
C SER A 164 8.88 15.32 -35.17
N LYS A 165 8.84 15.62 -33.86
CA LYS A 165 9.11 16.96 -33.31
C LYS A 165 10.61 17.21 -33.10
N CYS A 166 11.40 16.15 -33.03
CA CYS A 166 12.86 16.21 -32.93
C CYS A 166 13.54 16.66 -34.23
N THR A 167 13.45 17.95 -34.53
CA THR A 167 13.92 18.54 -35.79
C THR A 167 14.89 19.71 -35.57
N GLY A 168 15.40 20.30 -36.66
CA GLY A 168 16.27 21.48 -36.60
C GLY A 168 17.62 21.19 -35.95
N LYS A 169 17.86 21.78 -34.77
CA LYS A 169 19.11 21.64 -34.00
C LYS A 169 19.17 20.34 -33.18
N CYS A 170 18.09 19.59 -33.09
CA CYS A 170 18.00 18.35 -32.32
C CYS A 170 18.19 17.09 -33.18
N LYS A 171 18.67 16.01 -32.57
CA LYS A 171 18.82 14.66 -33.13
C LYS A 171 18.05 13.66 -32.27
N TRP A 172 17.29 12.78 -32.92
CA TRP A 172 16.63 11.66 -32.24
C TRP A 172 17.63 10.52 -32.01
N HIS A 173 17.72 10.06 -30.76
CA HIS A 173 18.48 8.91 -30.32
C HIS A 173 17.49 7.75 -30.14
N GLN A 174 17.42 6.89 -31.16
CA GLN A 174 16.38 5.85 -31.27
C GLN A 174 16.41 4.85 -30.12
N ASP A 175 17.60 4.47 -29.67
CA ASP A 175 17.76 3.41 -28.67
C ASP A 175 17.40 3.91 -27.26
N ASP A 176 17.52 5.21 -27.00
CA ASP A 176 17.14 5.85 -25.72
C ASP A 176 15.76 6.49 -25.77
N MET A 177 15.11 6.49 -26.94
CA MET A 177 13.86 7.20 -27.21
C MET A 177 13.90 8.67 -26.76
N LEU A 178 15.04 9.33 -27.00
CA LEU A 178 15.34 10.69 -26.54
C LEU A 178 15.66 11.61 -27.72
N CYS A 179 15.19 12.85 -27.67
CA CYS A 179 15.65 13.91 -28.54
C CYS A 179 16.71 14.77 -27.82
N PHE A 180 17.83 15.07 -28.47
CA PHE A 180 18.94 15.83 -27.83
C PHE A 180 19.66 16.73 -28.85
N PRO A 181 20.34 17.84 -28.46
CA PRO A 181 21.01 18.70 -29.42
C PRO A 181 22.10 17.98 -30.23
N LYS A 182 22.18 18.25 -31.54
CA LYS A 182 23.13 17.61 -32.48
C LYS A 182 24.59 17.87 -32.13
N ASP A 183 24.87 19.03 -31.55
CA ASP A 183 26.18 19.53 -31.15
C ASP A 183 26.58 19.11 -29.73
N LEU A 184 25.69 18.43 -29.00
CA LEU A 184 25.95 17.91 -27.67
C LEU A 184 25.97 16.38 -27.65
N THR A 185 26.75 15.84 -26.72
CA THR A 185 26.73 14.41 -26.43
C THR A 185 25.70 14.14 -25.34
N VAL A 186 24.82 13.15 -25.54
CA VAL A 186 23.79 12.76 -24.55
C VAL A 186 24.45 12.41 -23.21
N PRO A 187 24.13 13.06 -22.09
CA PRO A 187 24.69 12.74 -20.78
C PRO A 187 24.52 11.25 -20.44
N CYS A 188 25.55 10.62 -19.85
CA CYS A 188 25.48 9.20 -19.50
C CYS A 188 24.26 8.87 -18.62
N LYS A 189 23.88 9.78 -17.72
CA LYS A 189 22.73 9.62 -16.80
C LYS A 189 21.37 9.52 -17.50
N LEU A 190 21.27 9.91 -18.77
CA LEU A 190 20.03 9.81 -19.57
C LEU A 190 19.94 8.50 -20.37
N LEU A 191 20.99 7.69 -20.39
CA LEU A 191 21.02 6.41 -21.08
C LEU A 191 20.38 5.36 -20.18
N ARG A 192 19.24 4.79 -20.59
CA ARG A 192 18.40 3.95 -19.72
C ARG A 192 18.65 2.46 -19.85
N THR A 193 19.29 2.01 -20.93
CA THR A 193 19.42 0.59 -21.22
C THR A 193 20.85 0.10 -21.12
N ASN A 194 21.00 -1.21 -20.92
CA ASN A 194 22.30 -1.86 -20.92
C ASN A 194 23.03 -1.69 -22.27
N GLU A 195 22.27 -1.63 -23.36
CA GLU A 195 22.78 -1.57 -24.73
C GLU A 195 23.17 -0.14 -25.13
N THR A 196 22.54 0.87 -24.53
CA THR A 196 22.79 2.29 -24.85
C THR A 196 23.87 2.95 -24.01
N CYS A 197 24.33 2.29 -22.95
CA CYS A 197 25.44 2.75 -22.14
C CYS A 197 26.75 2.75 -22.96
N ASP A 198 27.09 3.88 -23.58
CA ASP A 198 28.30 4.01 -24.40
C ASP A 198 29.57 3.78 -23.57
N THR A 199 30.10 2.56 -23.63
CA THR A 199 31.25 2.10 -22.84
C THR A 199 32.54 2.86 -23.16
N ASN A 200 32.57 3.70 -24.21
CA ASN A 200 33.73 4.53 -24.51
C ASN A 200 33.81 5.77 -23.62
N ARG A 201 32.67 6.28 -23.15
CA ARG A 201 32.57 7.52 -22.36
C ARG A 201 31.85 7.36 -21.02
N CYS A 202 31.07 6.29 -20.86
CA CYS A 202 30.31 5.98 -19.67
C CYS A 202 30.82 4.70 -18.99
N THR A 203 30.69 4.65 -17.66
CA THR A 203 30.81 3.44 -16.84
C THR A 203 29.43 3.01 -16.39
N LYS A 204 29.17 1.70 -16.49
CA LYS A 204 27.94 1.05 -16.06
C LYS A 204 28.06 0.60 -14.60
N TYR A 205 27.06 0.91 -13.78
CA TYR A 205 26.94 0.46 -12.40
C TYR A 205 25.67 -0.37 -12.20
N ASN A 206 25.79 -1.48 -11.47
CA ASN A 206 24.65 -2.30 -11.02
C ASN A 206 24.32 -1.93 -9.58
N THR A 207 23.12 -1.42 -9.34
CA THR A 207 22.71 -0.92 -8.03
C THR A 207 21.72 -1.84 -7.29
N GLY A 208 21.38 -3.01 -7.88
CA GLY A 208 20.57 -4.06 -7.25
C GLY A 208 19.16 -4.18 -7.83
N THR A 209 18.20 -3.44 -7.30
CA THR A 209 16.74 -3.63 -7.43
C THR A 209 16.12 -3.29 -8.81
N GLN A 210 16.77 -3.70 -9.91
CA GLN A 210 16.34 -3.55 -11.32
C GLN A 210 16.78 -2.26 -12.06
N ALA A 211 17.63 -1.42 -11.46
CA ALA A 211 18.19 -0.25 -12.14
C ALA A 211 19.66 -0.47 -12.54
N ILE A 212 19.96 -0.30 -13.83
CA ILE A 212 21.32 -0.06 -14.31
C ILE A 212 21.50 1.44 -14.38
N MET A 213 22.62 1.93 -13.87
CA MET A 213 22.98 3.34 -14.00
C MET A 213 24.20 3.53 -14.90
N CYS A 214 24.13 4.52 -15.79
CA CYS A 214 25.23 4.94 -16.64
C CYS A 214 25.74 6.30 -16.18
N LEU A 215 27.01 6.38 -15.82
CA LEU A 215 27.67 7.63 -15.42
C LEU A 215 28.88 7.88 -16.29
N PRO A 216 29.38 9.12 -16.42
CA PRO A 216 30.67 9.39 -17.06
C PRO A 216 31.77 8.48 -16.49
N LYS A 217 32.79 8.12 -17.28
CA LYS A 217 33.79 7.11 -16.90
C LYS A 217 34.47 7.34 -15.54
N ASP A 218 34.68 8.59 -15.19
CA ASP A 218 35.34 9.00 -13.95
C ASP A 218 34.35 9.39 -12.84
N ALA A 219 33.05 9.37 -13.13
CA ALA A 219 32.01 9.62 -12.16
C ALA A 219 31.63 8.33 -11.41
N GLN A 220 31.36 8.48 -10.12
CA GLN A 220 30.94 7.41 -9.22
C GLN A 220 29.47 7.66 -8.82
N PRO A 221 28.63 6.62 -8.74
CA PRO A 221 27.24 6.76 -8.28
C PRO A 221 27.21 7.12 -6.80
N GLN A 222 26.17 7.81 -6.32
CA GLN A 222 26.04 8.08 -4.88
C GLN A 222 25.88 6.76 -4.11
N CYS A 223 26.39 6.70 -2.88
CA CYS A 223 26.46 5.44 -2.13
C CYS A 223 25.07 4.89 -1.76
N ASP A 224 24.12 5.78 -1.49
CA ASP A 224 22.72 5.48 -1.17
C ASP A 224 21.95 4.80 -2.30
N MET A 225 22.49 4.80 -3.53
CA MET A 225 21.90 4.11 -4.67
C MET A 225 22.04 2.59 -4.58
N PHE A 226 22.98 2.06 -3.79
CA PHE A 226 23.20 0.62 -3.67
C PHE A 226 22.34 0.02 -2.56
N SER A 227 21.46 -0.90 -2.96
CA SER A 227 20.43 -1.50 -2.09
C SER A 227 20.86 -2.82 -1.43
N SER A 228 22.06 -3.32 -1.69
CA SER A 228 22.55 -4.59 -1.15
C SER A 228 24.01 -4.50 -0.71
N ALA A 229 24.34 -5.21 0.37
CA ALA A 229 25.69 -5.28 0.92
C ALA A 229 26.75 -5.64 -0.14
N ASP A 230 26.49 -6.68 -0.95
CA ASP A 230 27.43 -7.19 -1.95
C ASP A 230 27.70 -6.23 -3.13
N LEU A 231 26.84 -5.22 -3.31
CA LEU A 231 27.00 -4.22 -4.36
C LEU A 231 27.51 -2.89 -3.81
N CYS A 232 27.63 -2.74 -2.49
CA CYS A 232 28.14 -1.52 -1.87
C CYS A 232 29.66 -1.42 -2.14
N PRO A 233 30.14 -0.38 -2.83
CA PRO A 233 31.54 -0.32 -3.22
C PRO A 233 32.44 0.07 -2.03
N ASP A 234 33.08 -0.93 -1.42
CA ASP A 234 33.88 -0.84 -0.18
C ASP A 234 35.01 0.21 -0.20
N GLN A 235 35.48 0.64 -1.37
CA GLN A 235 36.56 1.63 -1.48
C GLN A 235 36.13 3.06 -1.10
N ARG A 236 34.85 3.38 -1.24
CA ARG A 236 34.31 4.72 -0.97
C ARG A 236 33.07 4.70 -0.11
N CYS A 237 32.26 3.66 -0.22
CA CYS A 237 31.02 3.53 0.51
C CYS A 237 31.14 2.46 1.60
N GLN A 238 30.26 2.53 2.59
CA GLN A 238 30.17 1.55 3.66
C GLN A 238 28.75 1.01 3.75
N TRP A 239 28.61 -0.31 3.93
CA TRP A 239 27.32 -0.92 4.21
C TRP A 239 26.94 -0.74 5.68
N ASN A 240 25.74 -0.27 5.95
CA ASN A 240 25.19 -0.18 7.29
C ASN A 240 24.13 -1.27 7.51
N GLN A 241 24.42 -2.23 8.39
CA GLN A 241 23.50 -3.32 8.71
C GLN A 241 22.25 -2.86 9.48
N GLY A 242 22.33 -1.77 10.27
CA GLY A 242 21.18 -1.22 11.00
C GLY A 242 20.18 -0.49 10.09
N ALA A 243 20.68 0.12 9.01
CA ALA A 243 19.86 0.83 8.02
C ALA A 243 19.56 0.00 6.76
N GLN A 244 20.22 -1.15 6.59
CA GLN A 244 20.17 -1.98 5.38
C GLN A 244 20.45 -1.18 4.10
N ARG A 245 21.41 -0.25 4.16
CA ARG A 245 21.75 0.66 3.07
C ARG A 245 23.25 0.96 3.02
N CYS A 246 23.74 1.21 1.81
CA CYS A 246 25.08 1.70 1.55
C CYS A 246 25.13 3.23 1.71
N PHE A 247 26.19 3.79 2.28
CA PHE A 247 26.34 5.23 2.50
C PHE A 247 27.78 5.71 2.31
N ASP A 248 27.97 7.01 2.09
CA ASP A 248 29.32 7.60 2.02
C ASP A 248 29.75 7.97 3.45
N PRO A 249 30.79 7.33 4.02
CA PRO A 249 31.20 7.59 5.40
C PRO A 249 31.71 9.01 5.63
N LYS A 250 32.04 9.77 4.58
CA LYS A 250 32.39 11.19 4.70
C LYS A 250 31.18 12.10 4.79
N VAL A 251 30.07 11.69 4.20
CA VAL A 251 28.79 12.42 4.24
C VAL A 251 27.99 12.02 5.48
N GLY A 252 28.04 10.74 5.85
CA GLY A 252 27.18 10.15 6.87
C GLY A 252 25.88 9.63 6.26
N MET A 253 24.89 9.41 7.11
CA MET A 253 23.55 8.94 6.74
C MET A 253 22.54 9.57 7.68
N ASP A 254 21.44 10.10 7.20
CA ASP A 254 20.45 10.71 8.10
C ASP A 254 19.97 9.70 9.15
N CYS A 255 19.78 10.19 10.37
CA CYS A 255 19.45 9.36 11.53
C CYS A 255 18.14 8.57 11.34
N GLU A 256 17.19 9.12 10.58
CA GLU A 256 15.90 8.50 10.30
C GLU A 256 16.00 7.16 9.54
N PHE A 257 17.13 6.86 8.91
CA PHE A 257 17.33 5.58 8.22
C PHE A 257 17.72 4.43 9.16
N TYR A 258 17.98 4.68 10.45
CA TYR A 258 18.32 3.64 11.42
C TYR A 258 17.05 3.04 12.02
N PHE A 259 16.70 1.82 11.58
CA PHE A 259 15.56 1.07 12.13
C PHE A 259 15.87 0.39 13.46
N ASP A 260 17.14 0.12 13.76
CA ASP A 260 17.61 -0.47 15.01
C ASP A 260 18.10 0.63 15.96
N MET A 261 17.33 0.92 17.01
CA MET A 261 17.63 1.93 18.03
C MET A 261 18.97 1.72 18.72
N GLN A 262 19.40 0.46 18.90
CA GLN A 262 20.68 0.14 19.54
C GLN A 262 21.87 0.51 18.65
N ARG A 263 21.63 0.68 17.35
CA ARG A 263 22.63 1.09 16.34
C ARG A 263 22.51 2.56 15.95
N CYS A 264 21.63 3.32 16.60
CA CYS A 264 21.52 4.76 16.42
C CYS A 264 22.84 5.43 16.87
N PRO A 265 23.58 6.09 15.96
CA PRO A 265 24.93 6.55 16.25
C PRO A 265 24.89 7.77 17.18
N GLN A 266 25.32 7.55 18.43
CA GLN A 266 25.17 8.49 19.54
C GLN A 266 26.00 9.77 19.42
N ASP A 267 26.96 9.85 18.50
CA ASP A 267 27.77 11.04 18.27
C ASP A 267 26.96 12.15 17.59
N ARG A 268 26.09 11.80 16.63
CA ARG A 268 25.32 12.74 15.81
C ARG A 268 23.80 12.57 15.87
N CYS A 269 23.32 11.39 16.26
CA CYS A 269 21.92 11.10 16.42
C CYS A 269 21.54 10.97 17.91
N ARG A 270 20.25 11.06 18.19
CA ARG A 270 19.64 10.71 19.49
C ARG A 270 18.41 9.84 19.25
N VAL A 271 18.09 8.98 20.21
CA VAL A 271 16.83 8.22 20.18
C VAL A 271 15.75 9.05 20.88
N VAL A 272 14.61 9.26 20.23
CA VAL A 272 13.44 9.98 20.75
C VAL A 272 12.21 9.17 20.40
N GLY A 273 11.42 8.75 21.39
CA GLY A 273 10.17 8.00 21.15
C GLY A 273 10.33 6.77 20.25
N GLY A 274 11.43 6.03 20.41
CA GLY A 274 11.71 4.84 19.60
C GLY A 274 12.33 5.10 18.22
N MET A 275 12.56 6.36 17.84
CA MET A 275 13.13 6.74 16.54
C MET A 275 14.52 7.34 16.70
N CYS A 276 15.40 7.07 15.73
CA CYS A 276 16.71 7.70 15.66
C CYS A 276 16.60 9.02 14.89
N LEU A 277 16.79 10.16 15.56
CA LEU A 277 16.70 11.50 14.98
C LEU A 277 18.04 12.22 15.05
N ASP A 278 18.27 13.20 14.17
CA ASP A 278 19.48 14.02 14.26
C ASP A 278 19.43 14.88 15.52
N LYS A 279 20.57 15.07 16.19
CA LYS A 279 20.63 15.92 17.39
C LYS A 279 20.26 17.38 17.10
N GLU A 280 20.44 17.85 15.87
CA GLU A 280 20.08 19.19 15.44
C GLU A 280 18.61 19.30 15.00
N GLN A 281 17.93 18.17 14.75
CA GLN A 281 16.54 18.15 14.33
C GLN A 281 15.61 18.61 15.45
N PRO A 282 14.82 19.69 15.29
CA PRO A 282 13.72 20.01 16.17
C PRO A 282 12.78 18.81 16.26
N ILE A 283 12.38 18.48 17.47
CA ILE A 283 11.45 17.37 17.70
C ILE A 283 10.06 17.90 17.40
N ASP A 284 9.38 17.28 16.44
CA ASP A 284 7.99 17.58 16.14
C ASP A 284 7.13 16.91 17.22
N CYS A 285 6.88 17.65 18.30
CA CYS A 285 6.16 17.11 19.45
C CYS A 285 4.71 16.73 19.14
N SER A 286 4.14 17.17 18.01
CA SER A 286 2.79 16.82 17.59
C SER A 286 2.60 15.31 17.32
N MET A 287 3.71 14.60 17.09
CA MET A 287 3.70 13.15 16.91
C MET A 287 3.53 12.35 18.21
N PHE A 288 3.69 13.00 19.38
CA PHE A 288 3.51 12.36 20.68
C PHE A 288 2.13 12.65 21.25
N TYR A 289 1.51 11.61 21.81
CA TYR A 289 0.22 11.75 22.49
C TYR A 289 0.39 12.62 23.74
N TYR A 290 -0.40 13.69 23.83
CA TYR A 290 -0.41 14.66 24.95
C TYR A 290 -0.53 14.01 26.34
N ALA A 291 -1.17 12.85 26.44
CA ALA A 291 -1.44 12.14 27.69
C ALA A 291 -0.41 11.05 28.04
N ASN A 292 0.58 10.78 27.18
CA ASN A 292 1.62 9.79 27.45
C ASN A 292 2.88 10.44 28.00
N ASP A 293 3.66 9.66 28.75
CA ASP A 293 4.99 10.06 29.23
C ASP A 293 5.94 10.40 28.08
N ASP A 294 5.61 10.09 26.83
CA ASP A 294 6.35 10.51 25.64
C ASP A 294 6.43 12.05 25.49
N CYS A 295 5.47 12.81 26.04
CA CYS A 295 5.47 14.27 26.00
C CYS A 295 6.28 14.90 27.15
N ASN A 296 7.58 14.61 27.21
CA ASN A 296 8.45 15.05 28.31
C ASN A 296 9.72 15.77 27.85
N LYS A 297 10.38 16.45 28.78
CA LYS A 297 11.62 17.21 28.51
C LYS A 297 12.78 16.37 27.99
N ASP A 298 12.84 15.08 28.31
CA ASP A 298 13.90 14.17 27.88
C ASP A 298 13.76 13.85 26.39
N ASN A 299 12.50 13.82 25.91
CA ASN A 299 12.14 13.87 24.49
C ASN A 299 12.11 15.29 23.92
N GLY A 300 12.62 16.31 24.62
CA GLY A 300 12.65 17.70 24.16
C GLY A 300 11.28 18.35 23.94
N CYS A 301 10.23 17.76 24.53
CA CYS A 301 8.85 18.20 24.44
C CYS A 301 8.31 18.59 25.82
N ARG A 302 7.20 19.33 25.86
CA ARG A 302 6.44 19.63 27.07
C ARG A 302 4.96 19.72 26.75
N PRO A 303 4.07 19.38 27.69
CA PRO A 303 2.65 19.60 27.50
C PRO A 303 2.34 21.10 27.45
N ASP A 304 1.57 21.53 26.46
CA ASP A 304 0.87 22.82 26.48
C ASP A 304 -0.52 22.60 27.05
N CYS A 305 -0.67 23.02 28.30
CA CYS A 305 -1.86 22.82 29.11
C CYS A 305 -3.10 23.51 28.56
N ASP A 306 -2.91 24.66 27.94
CA ASP A 306 -4.00 25.47 27.43
C ASP A 306 -4.48 24.93 26.08
N ALA A 307 -3.54 24.43 25.24
CA ALA A 307 -3.85 23.85 23.94
C ALA A 307 -4.25 22.36 23.98
N LYS A 308 -3.91 21.64 25.07
CA LYS A 308 -4.01 20.17 25.17
C LYS A 308 -3.20 19.43 24.09
N GLU A 309 -2.03 19.98 23.78
CA GLU A 309 -1.12 19.46 22.76
C GLU A 309 0.30 19.36 23.31
N CYS A 310 1.13 18.51 22.71
CA CYS A 310 2.54 18.42 23.07
C CYS A 310 3.36 19.42 22.23
N THR A 311 4.15 20.27 22.89
CA THR A 311 4.90 21.36 22.25
C THR A 311 6.40 21.24 22.52
N SER A 312 7.24 21.76 21.62
CA SER A 312 8.69 21.72 21.81
C SER A 312 9.16 22.56 23.00
N CYS A 313 10.19 22.10 23.70
CA CYS A 313 10.85 22.88 24.75
C CYS A 313 11.47 24.19 24.19
N PRO A 314 11.46 25.30 24.95
CA PRO A 314 12.14 26.52 24.55
C PRO A 314 13.65 26.31 24.36
N ALA A 315 14.23 26.91 23.32
CA ALA A 315 15.66 26.84 23.02
C ALA A 315 16.58 27.40 24.13
N SER A 316 16.02 28.11 25.12
CA SER A 316 16.73 28.63 26.29
C SER A 316 17.25 27.54 27.24
N GLY A 317 17.00 26.26 26.94
CA GLY A 317 17.51 25.10 27.66
C GLY A 317 16.81 24.82 28.99
N LYS A 318 15.74 25.57 29.30
CA LYS A 318 14.88 25.33 30.46
C LYS A 318 13.50 24.98 29.93
N CYS A 319 13.24 23.68 29.80
CA CYS A 319 11.89 23.21 29.57
C CYS A 319 11.10 23.37 30.86
N ASP A 320 9.96 24.05 30.77
CA ASP A 320 9.06 24.18 31.90
C ASP A 320 8.23 22.89 31.99
N ASP A 321 8.64 21.99 32.88
CA ASP A 321 7.94 20.75 33.22
C ASP A 321 6.76 20.99 34.17
N THR A 322 6.23 22.21 34.25
CA THR A 322 5.05 22.49 35.08
C THR A 322 3.90 21.65 34.56
N LYS A 323 3.60 20.56 35.27
CA LYS A 323 2.45 19.69 35.04
C LYS A 323 1.17 20.53 35.01
N CYS A 324 0.33 20.27 34.01
CA CYS A 324 -0.85 21.08 33.73
C CYS A 324 -1.86 21.05 34.88
N PRO A 325 -2.27 22.21 35.45
CA PRO A 325 -3.02 22.27 36.69
C PRO A 325 -4.50 21.84 36.58
N ASP A 326 -5.07 21.74 35.38
CA ASP A 326 -6.45 21.29 35.13
C ASP A 326 -6.55 20.16 34.08
N ALA A 327 -5.43 19.56 33.72
CA ALA A 327 -5.45 18.21 33.17
C ALA A 327 -5.56 17.25 34.36
N THR A 328 -6.77 17.17 34.95
CA THR A 328 -7.18 15.92 35.58
C THR A 328 -8.14 15.18 34.63
N PRO A 329 -7.94 13.89 34.39
CA PRO A 329 -7.15 12.98 35.21
C PRO A 329 -5.67 13.27 35.01
N GLU A 330 -4.93 13.20 36.13
CA GLU A 330 -3.48 13.33 36.15
C GLU A 330 -2.93 12.64 34.90
N PRO A 331 -1.86 13.16 34.25
CA PRO A 331 -1.09 12.27 33.40
C PRO A 331 -0.82 11.09 34.31
N LEU A 332 -1.45 9.95 33.99
CA LEU A 332 -1.22 8.72 34.71
C LEU A 332 0.29 8.70 34.74
N HIS A 333 0.88 8.89 35.91
CA HIS A 333 2.25 8.55 36.04
C HIS A 333 2.17 7.08 35.74
N GLN A 334 2.66 6.71 34.56
CA GLN A 334 2.59 5.34 34.11
C GLN A 334 3.66 4.64 34.93
N CYS A 335 3.39 4.51 36.21
CA CYS A 335 4.05 3.60 37.07
C CYS A 335 4.00 2.21 36.40
N SER A 336 2.99 1.91 35.57
CA SER A 336 2.97 0.75 34.68
C SER A 336 4.23 0.58 33.80
N ASP A 337 4.95 1.65 33.47
CA ASP A 337 6.22 1.62 32.72
C ASP A 337 7.42 1.18 33.58
N HIS A 338 7.33 1.34 34.91
CA HIS A 338 8.31 0.81 35.85
C HIS A 338 8.05 -0.69 36.07
N VAL A 339 8.56 -1.50 35.15
CA VAL A 339 8.38 -2.97 35.14
C VAL A 339 9.14 -3.69 36.26
N THR A 340 9.98 -3.00 37.04
CA THR A 340 10.69 -3.58 38.18
C THR A 340 10.39 -2.88 39.51
N GLU A 341 10.39 -3.66 40.60
CA GLU A 341 10.21 -3.16 41.96
C GLU A 341 11.22 -2.08 42.35
N GLY A 342 12.45 -2.16 41.81
CA GLY A 342 13.53 -1.21 42.10
C GLY A 342 13.30 0.16 41.46
N GLU A 343 12.92 0.18 40.18
CA GLU A 343 12.56 1.40 39.45
C GLU A 343 11.33 2.04 40.10
N CYS A 344 10.32 1.23 40.41
CA CYS A 344 9.11 1.69 41.06
C CYS A 344 9.33 2.33 42.42
N ARG A 345 10.08 1.67 43.31
CA ARG A 345 10.38 2.20 44.65
C ARG A 345 11.32 3.39 44.62
N SER A 346 12.02 3.62 43.51
CA SER A 346 12.89 4.78 43.32
C SER A 346 12.13 6.02 42.88
N ASP A 347 10.92 5.86 42.34
CA ASP A 347 10.02 6.93 41.99
C ASP A 347 9.08 7.26 43.16
N SER A 348 9.22 8.45 43.74
CA SER A 348 8.56 8.84 44.99
C SER A 348 7.04 8.96 44.91
N VAL A 349 6.49 9.00 43.69
CA VAL A 349 5.05 9.11 43.40
C VAL A 349 4.44 7.77 43.01
N CYS A 350 5.26 6.78 42.69
CA CYS A 350 4.81 5.43 42.41
C CYS A 350 4.92 4.52 43.63
N LYS A 351 4.06 3.51 43.69
CA LYS A 351 4.08 2.48 44.71
C LYS A 351 4.07 1.12 44.03
N TRP A 352 5.04 0.29 44.42
CA TRP A 352 5.07 -1.09 43.96
C TRP A 352 3.91 -1.83 44.60
N ASP A 353 2.92 -2.23 43.81
CA ASP A 353 1.87 -3.12 44.24
C ASP A 353 2.39 -4.55 44.09
N ASP A 354 2.87 -5.07 45.21
CA ASP A 354 3.52 -6.38 45.25
C ASP A 354 2.56 -7.52 44.89
N SER A 355 1.26 -7.24 44.85
CA SER A 355 0.20 -8.20 44.53
C SER A 355 0.08 -8.38 43.01
N VAL A 356 0.02 -7.29 42.24
CA VAL A 356 -0.01 -7.37 40.76
C VAL A 356 1.37 -7.38 40.12
N LYS A 357 2.45 -7.28 40.93
CA LYS A 357 3.84 -7.16 40.46
C LYS A 357 3.99 -6.06 39.41
N ALA A 358 3.26 -4.98 39.63
CA ALA A 358 3.24 -3.81 38.80
C ALA A 358 3.43 -2.59 39.69
N CYS A 359 4.03 -1.57 39.10
CA CYS A 359 4.19 -0.30 39.74
C CYS A 359 2.98 0.56 39.40
N VAL A 360 2.38 1.20 40.39
CA VAL A 360 1.13 1.96 40.21
C VAL A 360 1.21 3.32 40.87
N ASP A 361 0.35 4.23 40.42
CA ASP A 361 0.28 5.58 40.97
C ASP A 361 -0.09 5.56 42.46
N GLY A 362 0.68 6.29 43.27
CA GLY A 362 0.64 6.18 44.73
C GLY A 362 -0.70 6.54 45.38
N ASP A 363 -1.49 7.39 44.72
CA ASP A 363 -2.78 7.89 45.21
C ASP A 363 -4.00 7.34 44.46
N VAL A 364 -3.81 6.89 43.22
CA VAL A 364 -4.89 6.39 42.34
C VAL A 364 -5.14 4.89 42.57
N GLY A 365 -4.14 4.16 43.09
CA GLY A 365 -4.21 2.70 43.17
C GLY A 365 -4.07 2.07 41.78
N THR A 366 -3.87 0.76 41.70
CA THR A 366 -3.88 0.08 40.40
C THR A 366 -5.29 0.19 39.81
N PRO A 367 -5.45 0.55 38.52
CA PRO A 367 -6.73 0.47 37.84
C PRO A 367 -7.36 -0.89 38.10
N CYS A 368 -8.67 -0.91 38.40
CA CYS A 368 -9.29 -2.14 38.83
C CYS A 368 -9.08 -3.27 37.82
N SER A 369 -9.11 -2.99 36.51
CA SER A 369 -8.89 -3.97 35.44
C SER A 369 -7.58 -4.76 35.53
N ASP A 370 -6.57 -4.21 36.21
CA ASP A 370 -5.22 -4.76 36.27
C ASP A 370 -5.04 -5.71 37.46
N TYR A 371 -5.96 -5.65 38.42
CA TYR A 371 -6.08 -6.70 39.42
C TYR A 371 -6.70 -7.93 38.76
N VAL A 372 -5.86 -8.90 38.42
CA VAL A 372 -6.25 -10.26 38.05
C VAL A 372 -6.53 -11.15 39.28
N GLU A 373 -6.20 -10.59 40.44
CA GLU A 373 -6.46 -10.90 41.84
C GLU A 373 -7.81 -10.53 42.51
N PRO A 374 -8.77 -11.39 42.86
CA PRO A 374 -9.96 -11.07 43.65
C PRO A 374 -9.61 -10.64 45.05
N SER A 375 -8.61 -11.27 45.66
CA SER A 375 -8.13 -10.81 46.96
C SER A 375 -7.46 -9.45 46.86
N GLN A 376 -6.83 -9.13 45.72
CA GLN A 376 -6.15 -7.86 45.48
C GLN A 376 -7.17 -6.76 45.20
N CYS A 377 -8.13 -7.05 44.32
CA CYS A 377 -9.26 -6.21 43.99
C CYS A 377 -10.15 -5.90 45.21
N GLN A 378 -10.42 -6.89 46.08
CA GLN A 378 -11.19 -6.68 47.31
C GLN A 378 -10.46 -5.79 48.33
N ASN A 379 -9.13 -5.72 48.24
CA ASN A 379 -8.30 -4.85 49.08
C ASN A 379 -8.00 -3.49 48.42
N ALA A 380 -8.31 -3.35 47.12
CA ALA A 380 -8.12 -2.13 46.36
C ALA A 380 -9.25 -1.13 46.62
N ARG A 381 -8.89 0.15 46.69
CA ARG A 381 -9.80 1.24 46.99
C ARG A 381 -10.67 1.53 45.76
N ASP A 382 -11.98 1.62 45.95
CA ASP A 382 -12.96 1.90 44.90
C ASP A 382 -13.06 0.83 43.78
N CYS A 383 -12.56 -0.39 44.04
CA CYS A 383 -12.67 -1.55 43.16
C CYS A 383 -13.63 -2.63 43.69
N ALA A 384 -14.23 -3.39 42.78
CA ALA A 384 -14.97 -4.60 43.11
C ALA A 384 -14.68 -5.70 42.09
N TRP A 385 -14.59 -6.94 42.56
CA TRP A 385 -14.35 -8.09 41.67
C TRP A 385 -15.67 -8.52 41.05
N ASP A 386 -15.77 -8.52 39.72
CA ASP A 386 -16.97 -8.88 38.98
C ASP A 386 -16.66 -9.70 37.71
N GLN A 387 -17.36 -10.82 37.51
CA GLN A 387 -17.26 -11.67 36.32
C GLN A 387 -15.86 -12.16 35.88
N GLY A 388 -14.85 -12.06 36.75
CA GLY A 388 -13.50 -12.52 36.46
C GLY A 388 -12.53 -11.43 36.06
N GLU A 389 -13.01 -10.20 36.15
CA GLU A 389 -12.23 -8.98 36.03
C GLU A 389 -12.51 -8.14 37.27
N CYS A 390 -11.63 -7.19 37.56
CA CYS A 390 -11.84 -6.26 38.64
C CYS A 390 -12.28 -4.91 38.04
N VAL A 391 -13.39 -4.36 38.53
CA VAL A 391 -14.09 -3.23 37.90
C VAL A 391 -14.14 -2.00 38.82
N GLU A 392 -14.02 -0.81 38.22
CA GLU A 392 -14.04 0.48 38.92
C GLU A 392 -15.44 0.88 39.39
N CYS A 393 -15.55 1.32 40.65
CA CYS A 393 -16.79 1.80 41.24
C CYS A 393 -16.76 3.33 41.41
N LYS A 394 -17.68 4.06 40.78
CA LYS A 394 -17.75 5.53 40.92
C LYS A 394 -18.14 5.96 42.34
N ASN A 395 -17.29 6.82 42.93
CA ASN A 395 -17.49 7.54 44.21
C ASN A 395 -17.33 6.72 45.51
N GLY A 396 -16.67 5.56 45.46
CA GLY A 396 -16.35 4.77 46.66
C GLY A 396 -17.56 4.23 47.44
N ASP A 397 -18.77 4.41 46.92
CA ASP A 397 -19.98 3.82 47.46
C ASP A 397 -20.12 2.40 46.93
N CYS A 398 -19.12 1.56 47.25
CA CYS A 398 -19.17 0.11 47.11
C CYS A 398 -20.11 -0.47 48.16
N LYS A 399 -21.36 0.01 48.22
CA LYS A 399 -22.42 -0.97 48.38
C LYS A 399 -22.30 -1.80 47.12
N LEU A 400 -21.74 -3.00 47.27
CA LEU A 400 -21.90 -4.10 46.33
C LEU A 400 -23.23 -3.87 45.61
N VAL A 401 -23.16 -3.33 44.39
CA VAL A 401 -24.17 -3.58 43.40
C VAL A 401 -23.92 -5.05 43.13
N THR A 402 -24.46 -5.86 44.03
CA THR A 402 -24.70 -7.28 43.90
C THR A 402 -25.77 -7.45 42.81
N THR A 403 -25.64 -6.74 41.69
CA THR A 403 -26.50 -6.82 40.52
C THR A 403 -25.62 -6.48 39.32
N THR A 404 -24.82 -7.41 38.83
CA THR A 404 -25.20 -8.79 38.55
C THR A 404 -24.48 -9.82 39.42
N THR A 405 -24.69 -9.77 40.75
CA THR A 405 -25.48 -10.91 41.22
C THR A 405 -26.90 -10.80 40.64
N THR A 406 -27.23 -11.60 39.63
CA THR A 406 -28.12 -12.69 40.01
C THR A 406 -27.46 -13.32 41.21
N PRO A 407 -28.00 -13.20 42.45
CA PRO A 407 -27.51 -13.98 43.57
C PRO A 407 -27.22 -15.34 42.99
N ASP A 408 -25.97 -15.79 43.11
CA ASP A 408 -25.67 -17.14 42.70
C ASP A 408 -26.63 -18.01 43.53
N ALA A 409 -27.75 -18.36 42.90
CA ALA A 409 -28.87 -18.99 43.57
C ALA A 409 -28.49 -20.45 43.88
N GLY A 410 -27.27 -20.85 43.54
CA GLY A 410 -26.82 -22.23 43.42
C GLY A 410 -27.39 -22.90 42.18
N ASP A 411 -28.00 -22.15 41.26
CA ASP A 411 -28.57 -22.70 40.04
C ASP A 411 -27.47 -23.20 39.10
N ALA A 412 -27.78 -24.16 38.24
CA ALA A 412 -26.79 -24.70 37.29
C ALA A 412 -26.27 -23.57 36.37
N CYS A 413 -24.97 -23.55 36.07
CA CYS A 413 -24.37 -22.44 35.33
C CYS A 413 -24.98 -22.21 33.94
N ASP A 414 -25.59 -23.23 33.34
CA ASP A 414 -26.24 -23.15 32.03
C ASP A 414 -27.56 -22.38 32.03
N THR A 415 -28.07 -21.96 33.20
CA THR A 415 -29.28 -21.13 33.31
C THR A 415 -29.01 -19.63 33.17
N TYR A 416 -27.74 -19.22 33.19
CA TYR A 416 -27.34 -17.81 33.12
C TYR A 416 -27.07 -17.36 31.67
N THR A 417 -27.44 -16.11 31.38
CA THR A 417 -27.10 -15.40 30.13
C THR A 417 -25.70 -14.80 30.19
N GLN A 418 -25.22 -14.26 29.07
CA GLN A 418 -23.96 -13.51 29.02
C GLN A 418 -23.84 -12.48 30.15
N ASP A 419 -24.85 -11.62 30.30
CA ASP A 419 -24.83 -10.54 31.28
C ASP A 419 -25.02 -11.01 32.73
N THR A 420 -25.44 -12.26 32.93
CA THR A 420 -25.82 -12.79 34.26
C THR A 420 -24.93 -13.94 34.74
N CYS A 421 -23.83 -14.23 34.04
CA CYS A 421 -22.91 -15.33 34.35
C CYS A 421 -22.16 -15.13 35.68
N PRO A 422 -22.41 -15.92 36.73
CA PRO A 422 -21.75 -15.66 38.01
C PRO A 422 -20.34 -16.28 38.05
N TYR A 423 -19.32 -15.50 37.75
CA TYR A 423 -17.91 -15.87 37.99
C TYR A 423 -17.55 -15.76 39.48
N PRO A 424 -16.68 -16.60 40.06
CA PRO A 424 -15.83 -17.62 39.43
C PRO A 424 -16.46 -19.00 39.31
N ARG A 425 -17.70 -19.22 39.78
CA ARG A 425 -18.33 -20.54 39.68
C ARG A 425 -18.70 -20.88 38.24
N CYS A 426 -19.15 -19.90 37.48
CA CYS A 426 -19.54 -20.01 36.08
C CYS A 426 -18.65 -19.16 35.17
N PHE A 427 -18.44 -19.62 33.95
CA PHE A 427 -17.69 -18.94 32.91
C PHE A 427 -18.52 -18.83 31.63
N PHE A 428 -18.58 -17.63 31.03
CA PHE A 428 -19.25 -17.42 29.75
C PHE A 428 -18.32 -17.75 28.59
N SER A 429 -18.64 -18.81 27.85
CA SER A 429 -17.81 -19.25 26.71
C SER A 429 -18.13 -18.40 25.49
N GLN A 430 -17.18 -17.62 24.99
CA GLN A 430 -17.34 -16.90 23.71
C GLN A 430 -17.09 -17.81 22.49
N GLN A 431 -16.38 -18.92 22.69
CA GLN A 431 -15.95 -19.84 21.64
C GLN A 431 -16.31 -21.30 22.00
N GLY A 432 -16.24 -22.20 21.01
CA GLY A 432 -16.46 -23.64 21.15
C GLY A 432 -17.92 -24.11 21.22
N VAL A 433 -18.13 -25.36 21.66
CA VAL A 433 -19.47 -26.00 21.76
C VAL A 433 -20.42 -25.30 22.73
N SER A 434 -19.87 -24.45 23.60
CA SER A 434 -20.61 -23.63 24.55
C SER A 434 -20.64 -22.15 24.16
N ALA A 435 -20.21 -21.78 22.95
CA ALA A 435 -20.21 -20.39 22.48
C ALA A 435 -21.58 -19.73 22.71
N GLY A 436 -21.58 -18.61 23.42
CA GLY A 436 -22.78 -17.87 23.79
C GLY A 436 -23.52 -18.41 25.03
N LYS A 437 -22.91 -19.30 25.83
CA LYS A 437 -23.51 -19.88 27.04
C LYS A 437 -22.59 -19.84 28.24
N CYS A 438 -23.18 -19.73 29.43
CA CYS A 438 -22.52 -19.97 30.70
C CYS A 438 -22.38 -21.47 30.99
N ARG A 439 -21.27 -21.85 31.63
CA ARG A 439 -20.98 -23.21 32.09
C ARG A 439 -20.22 -23.17 33.41
N ASP A 440 -20.13 -24.29 34.13
CA ASP A 440 -19.24 -24.37 35.29
C ASP A 440 -17.81 -24.01 34.88
N SER A 441 -17.16 -23.14 35.66
CA SER A 441 -15.76 -22.79 35.48
C SER A 441 -14.90 -24.02 35.70
N GLN A 442 -13.96 -24.23 34.80
CA GLN A 442 -12.90 -25.21 34.91
C GLN A 442 -11.64 -24.50 35.41
N CYS A 443 -10.66 -25.26 35.92
CA CYS A 443 -9.40 -24.66 36.39
C CYS A 443 -8.81 -23.68 35.36
N ARG A 444 -8.80 -24.03 34.07
CA ARG A 444 -8.23 -23.19 33.00
C ARG A 444 -8.95 -21.86 32.74
N ASP A 445 -10.20 -21.72 33.20
CA ASP A 445 -10.96 -20.48 33.05
C ASP A 445 -10.63 -19.48 34.16
N LEU A 446 -9.90 -19.92 35.18
CA LEU A 446 -9.48 -19.11 36.31
C LEU A 446 -8.09 -18.54 36.00
N VAL A 447 -8.01 -17.23 35.86
CA VAL A 447 -6.72 -16.53 35.68
C VAL A 447 -6.12 -16.05 37.00
N ASP A 448 -6.89 -16.17 38.07
CA ASP A 448 -6.55 -15.74 39.41
C ASP A 448 -6.04 -16.90 40.31
N GLU A 449 -4.96 -16.68 41.06
CA GLU A 449 -4.46 -17.61 42.07
C GLU A 449 -5.46 -17.93 43.20
N ASN A 450 -6.24 -16.96 43.70
CA ASN A 450 -7.11 -17.17 44.87
C ASN A 450 -8.33 -18.03 44.53
N PHE A 451 -8.96 -17.79 43.40
CA PHE A 451 -10.01 -18.58 42.81
C PHE A 451 -9.49 -19.94 42.38
N CYS A 452 -8.27 -20.02 41.86
CA CYS A 452 -7.59 -21.29 41.64
C CYS A 452 -7.57 -22.14 42.91
N LYS A 453 -7.07 -21.56 44.00
CA LYS A 453 -6.89 -22.26 45.29
C LYS A 453 -8.25 -22.58 45.92
N ALA A 454 -9.24 -21.72 45.75
CA ALA A 454 -10.60 -21.93 46.22
C ALA A 454 -11.36 -23.00 45.42
N HIS A 455 -11.05 -23.16 44.14
CA HIS A 455 -11.61 -24.18 43.27
C HIS A 455 -10.90 -25.53 43.51
N GLY A 456 -11.50 -26.35 44.38
CA GLY A 456 -10.91 -27.61 44.84
C GLY A 456 -10.40 -28.50 43.70
N GLY A 457 -9.09 -28.77 43.70
CA GLY A 457 -8.42 -29.58 42.67
C GLY A 457 -7.67 -28.81 41.59
N CYS A 458 -7.59 -27.47 41.69
CA CYS A 458 -6.77 -26.64 40.81
C CYS A 458 -5.45 -26.18 41.47
N THR A 459 -4.47 -25.82 40.64
CA THR A 459 -3.17 -25.27 41.02
C THR A 459 -2.81 -24.15 40.05
N PHE A 460 -2.31 -23.03 40.57
CA PHE A 460 -1.90 -21.87 39.77
C PHE A 460 -0.42 -21.97 39.38
N ASP A 461 -0.08 -21.78 38.11
CA ASP A 461 1.30 -21.65 37.65
C ASP A 461 1.66 -20.18 37.44
N LYS A 462 2.52 -19.66 38.32
CA LYS A 462 3.00 -18.27 38.24
C LYS A 462 3.88 -17.96 37.03
N ASN A 463 4.43 -18.97 36.35
CA ASN A 463 5.34 -18.70 35.22
C ASN A 463 4.59 -18.41 33.93
N VAL A 464 3.35 -18.91 33.82
CA VAL A 464 2.47 -18.73 32.66
C VAL A 464 1.15 -18.04 33.04
N TYR A 465 1.04 -17.58 34.28
CA TYR A 465 -0.13 -16.91 34.86
C TYR A 465 -1.45 -17.63 34.55
N ALA A 466 -1.48 -18.95 34.76
CA ALA A 466 -2.63 -19.78 34.40
C ALA A 466 -2.93 -20.84 35.46
N CYS A 467 -4.21 -21.10 35.70
CA CYS A 467 -4.68 -22.22 36.51
C CYS A 467 -4.80 -23.51 35.70
N TYR A 468 -4.49 -24.61 36.36
CA TYR A 468 -4.62 -25.95 35.81
C TYR A 468 -5.07 -26.93 36.88
N LYS A 469 -5.54 -28.11 36.48
CA LYS A 469 -5.97 -29.14 37.42
C LYS A 469 -4.75 -29.82 38.03
N THR A 470 -4.65 -29.89 39.35
CA THR A 470 -3.49 -30.41 40.08
C THR A 470 -3.10 -31.82 39.64
N SER A 471 -4.10 -32.66 39.37
CA SER A 471 -3.89 -34.04 38.94
C SER A 471 -3.29 -34.18 37.53
N GLU A 472 -3.33 -33.13 36.72
CA GLU A 472 -2.91 -33.16 35.30
C GLU A 472 -1.55 -32.47 35.06
N GLY A 473 -1.14 -31.57 35.96
CA GLY A 473 0.04 -30.74 35.77
C GLY A 473 -0.20 -29.53 34.85
N PRO A 474 0.77 -28.61 34.75
CA PRO A 474 0.63 -27.38 33.98
C PRO A 474 0.56 -27.65 32.46
N PRO A 475 -0.16 -26.81 31.69
CA PRO A 475 -0.28 -26.93 30.24
C PRO A 475 1.04 -26.68 29.52
N CYS A 476 1.59 -27.71 28.89
CA CYS A 476 2.88 -27.63 28.19
C CYS A 476 2.90 -26.55 27.10
N ASN A 477 1.80 -26.38 26.35
CA ASN A 477 1.73 -25.46 25.22
C ASN A 477 1.79 -23.96 25.60
N LEU A 478 1.76 -23.61 26.89
CA LEU A 478 1.94 -22.23 27.35
C LEU A 478 3.41 -21.85 27.57
N TYR A 479 4.34 -22.81 27.46
CA TYR A 479 5.77 -22.57 27.66
C TYR A 479 6.48 -22.42 26.32
N SER A 480 7.01 -21.23 26.05
CA SER A 480 7.82 -20.93 24.86
C SER A 480 9.33 -21.08 25.11
N ASP A 481 9.75 -21.20 26.37
CA ASP A 481 11.15 -21.42 26.73
C ASP A 481 11.50 -22.91 26.82
N LYS A 482 12.62 -23.28 26.21
CA LYS A 482 13.09 -24.67 26.11
C LYS A 482 13.47 -25.25 27.48
N ASP A 483 14.14 -24.48 28.33
CA ASP A 483 14.63 -24.98 29.61
C ASP A 483 13.49 -25.13 30.60
N MET A 484 12.57 -24.16 30.64
CA MET A 484 11.32 -24.25 31.40
C MET A 484 10.49 -25.45 30.95
N CYS A 485 10.29 -25.64 29.64
CA CYS A 485 9.57 -26.78 29.11
C CYS A 485 10.16 -28.12 29.58
N ASN A 486 11.48 -28.27 29.50
CA ASN A 486 12.16 -29.50 29.88
C ASN A 486 12.22 -29.72 31.40
N SER A 487 12.04 -28.67 32.20
CA SER A 487 11.94 -28.77 33.66
C SER A 487 10.62 -29.42 34.13
N LEU A 488 9.58 -29.38 33.30
CA LEU A 488 8.27 -29.94 33.63
C LEU A 488 8.26 -31.47 33.45
N ALA A 489 7.76 -32.18 34.46
CA ALA A 489 7.77 -33.64 34.50
C ALA A 489 7.07 -34.28 33.28
N ASN A 490 6.03 -33.62 32.74
CA ASN A 490 5.17 -34.13 31.68
C ASN A 490 5.32 -33.40 30.34
N CYS A 491 6.31 -32.51 30.17
CA CYS A 491 6.49 -31.75 28.93
C CYS A 491 7.84 -32.00 28.25
N LYS A 492 7.91 -31.74 26.95
CA LYS A 492 9.09 -31.90 26.11
C LYS A 492 9.09 -30.82 25.03
N TRP A 493 10.26 -30.19 24.82
CA TRP A 493 10.45 -29.24 23.73
C TRP A 493 10.39 -29.93 22.36
N ASP A 494 9.52 -29.44 21.48
CA ASP A 494 9.45 -29.82 20.07
C ASP A 494 10.33 -28.86 19.26
N ALA A 495 11.49 -29.35 18.81
CA ALA A 495 12.46 -28.54 18.09
C ALA A 495 12.02 -28.21 16.66
N ASP A 496 11.14 -29.04 16.07
CA ASP A 496 10.72 -28.89 14.68
C ASP A 496 9.65 -27.79 14.56
N ASN A 497 8.82 -27.65 15.59
CA ASN A 497 7.76 -26.64 15.64
C ASN A 497 8.04 -25.47 16.60
N LEU A 498 9.16 -25.50 17.33
CA LEU A 498 9.59 -24.45 18.27
C LEU A 498 8.57 -24.13 19.38
N TYR A 499 7.90 -25.15 19.93
CA TYR A 499 7.01 -25.00 21.09
C TYR A 499 7.12 -26.16 22.08
N CYS A 500 6.60 -25.98 23.30
CA CYS A 500 6.58 -27.02 24.32
C CYS A 500 5.32 -27.90 24.21
N ALA A 501 5.50 -29.21 24.07
CA ALA A 501 4.41 -30.18 23.98
C ALA A 501 4.43 -31.16 25.17
N GLY A 502 3.37 -31.94 25.33
CA GLY A 502 3.36 -33.06 26.27
C GLY A 502 4.41 -34.13 25.94
N LYS A 503 4.89 -34.84 26.96
CA LYS A 503 5.73 -36.03 26.77
C LYS A 503 4.91 -37.15 26.14
N ASP A 504 5.36 -37.56 24.97
CA ASP A 504 4.78 -38.71 24.28
C ASP A 504 5.09 -40.01 25.03
N THR A 505 4.04 -40.72 25.45
CA THR A 505 4.13 -42.05 26.08
C THR A 505 3.63 -43.18 25.17
N GLY A 506 3.33 -42.88 23.91
CA GLY A 506 2.85 -43.82 22.91
C GLY A 506 1.38 -44.24 23.06
N LYS A 507 0.62 -43.63 23.98
CA LYS A 507 -0.82 -43.92 24.17
C LYS A 507 -1.68 -43.24 23.09
N ALA A 508 -2.98 -43.48 23.06
CA ALA A 508 -3.88 -42.74 22.16
C ALA A 508 -3.95 -41.26 22.57
N CYS A 509 -4.07 -40.33 21.60
CA CYS A 509 -4.12 -38.88 21.89
C CYS A 509 -5.26 -38.52 22.86
N THR A 510 -6.40 -39.20 22.74
CA THR A 510 -7.56 -39.03 23.65
C THR A 510 -7.32 -39.47 25.09
N SER A 511 -6.18 -40.12 25.39
CA SER A 511 -5.78 -40.45 26.76
C SER A 511 -4.92 -39.39 27.44
N TYR A 512 -4.46 -38.39 26.67
CA TYR A 512 -3.79 -37.21 27.18
C TYR A 512 -4.83 -36.13 27.46
N SER A 513 -4.58 -35.30 28.46
CA SER A 513 -5.37 -34.09 28.65
C SER A 513 -4.86 -33.00 27.72
N VAL A 514 -5.65 -31.95 27.57
CA VAL A 514 -5.28 -30.72 26.85
C VAL A 514 -3.91 -30.18 27.32
N ASN A 515 -3.59 -30.35 28.60
CA ASN A 515 -2.41 -29.80 29.26
C ASN A 515 -1.12 -30.58 28.97
N ASN A 516 -1.24 -31.86 28.61
CA ASN A 516 -0.09 -32.71 28.32
C ASN A 516 -0.21 -33.35 26.93
N CYS A 517 -0.86 -32.63 26.01
CA CYS A 517 -1.04 -33.07 24.64
C CYS A 517 0.32 -33.11 23.91
N PRO A 518 0.81 -34.30 23.53
CA PRO A 518 2.13 -34.46 22.93
C PRO A 518 2.15 -34.02 21.46
N ALA A 519 3.34 -33.73 20.92
CA ALA A 519 3.52 -33.08 19.61
C ALA A 519 2.87 -33.78 18.39
N ARG A 520 2.66 -35.10 18.45
CA ARG A 520 1.92 -35.85 17.39
C ARG A 520 0.39 -35.68 17.46
N CYS A 521 -0.10 -35.05 18.52
CA CYS A 521 -1.51 -34.80 18.79
C CYS A 521 -1.81 -33.30 18.62
N VAL A 522 -3.07 -32.95 18.48
CA VAL A 522 -3.56 -31.58 18.41
C VAL A 522 -4.42 -31.27 19.62
N THR A 523 -4.25 -30.07 20.15
CA THR A 523 -4.98 -29.57 21.30
C THR A 523 -6.19 -28.79 20.80
N HIS A 524 -7.40 -29.28 21.05
CA HIS A 524 -8.62 -28.53 20.78
C HIS A 524 -9.09 -27.86 22.08
N PHE A 525 -8.76 -26.57 22.22
CA PHE A 525 -9.10 -25.81 23.42
C PHE A 525 -10.62 -25.74 23.64
N ASP A 526 -11.40 -25.62 22.57
CA ASP A 526 -12.85 -25.54 22.61
C ASP A 526 -13.52 -26.77 23.23
N THR A 527 -13.06 -27.97 22.86
CA THR A 527 -13.60 -29.24 23.35
C THR A 527 -12.87 -29.76 24.57
N ASN A 528 -11.78 -29.12 24.97
CA ASN A 528 -10.87 -29.57 26.03
C ASN A 528 -10.33 -30.99 25.78
N THR A 529 -10.13 -31.34 24.50
CA THR A 529 -9.65 -32.66 24.09
C THR A 529 -8.26 -32.55 23.48
N CYS A 530 -7.44 -33.58 23.73
CA CYS A 530 -6.25 -33.85 22.95
C CYS A 530 -6.62 -34.93 21.95
N GLU A 531 -6.54 -34.62 20.67
CA GLU A 531 -6.94 -35.52 19.59
C GLU A 531 -5.74 -35.84 18.71
N SER A 532 -5.83 -36.92 17.95
CA SER A 532 -4.79 -37.18 16.95
C SER A 532 -4.83 -36.06 15.92
N LYS A 533 -3.67 -35.51 15.55
CA LYS A 533 -3.58 -34.54 14.47
C LYS A 533 -4.37 -35.08 13.27
N ALA A 534 -5.37 -34.34 12.83
CA ALA A 534 -5.92 -34.59 11.51
C ALA A 534 -4.83 -34.29 10.49
N CYS A 535 -4.91 -34.90 9.31
CA CYS A 535 -3.92 -34.63 8.28
C CYS A 535 -3.84 -33.12 7.97
N SER A 536 -4.96 -32.40 8.04
CA SER A 536 -5.02 -30.94 7.88
C SER A 536 -4.15 -30.15 8.86
N ASP A 537 -3.81 -30.72 10.02
CA ASP A 537 -3.03 -30.06 11.07
C ASP A 537 -1.53 -30.27 10.89
N ILE A 538 -1.14 -30.96 9.81
CA ILE A 538 0.25 -31.31 9.49
C ILE A 538 0.68 -30.50 8.28
N THR A 539 1.65 -29.61 8.47
CA THR A 539 2.23 -28.80 7.37
C THR A 539 3.57 -29.35 6.88
N ASP A 540 4.19 -30.25 7.65
CA ASP A 540 5.44 -30.90 7.28
C ASP A 540 5.21 -32.14 6.41
N GLN A 541 5.98 -32.26 5.32
CA GLN A 541 5.80 -33.32 4.33
C GLN A 541 6.13 -34.71 4.88
N ASP A 542 7.18 -34.82 5.69
CA ASP A 542 7.62 -36.10 6.25
C ASP A 542 6.67 -36.55 7.35
N ALA A 543 6.28 -35.65 8.26
CA ALA A 543 5.25 -35.89 9.26
C ALA A 543 3.89 -36.26 8.64
N CYS A 544 3.54 -35.67 7.50
CA CYS A 544 2.32 -36.00 6.76
C CYS A 544 2.34 -37.44 6.27
N LYS A 545 3.46 -37.85 5.66
CA LYS A 545 3.66 -39.21 5.18
C LYS A 545 3.66 -40.22 6.32
N ASP A 546 4.31 -39.90 7.43
CA ASP A 546 4.37 -40.75 8.62
C ASP A 546 3.00 -40.91 9.30
N ALA A 547 2.13 -39.90 9.20
CA ALA A 547 0.74 -39.97 9.65
C ALA A 547 -0.18 -40.77 8.71
N GLY A 548 0.33 -41.31 7.60
CA GLY A 548 -0.46 -42.04 6.61
C GLY A 548 -1.37 -41.14 5.77
N CYS A 549 -1.04 -39.85 5.71
CA CYS A 549 -1.76 -38.84 4.95
C CYS A 549 -1.09 -38.58 3.59
N THR A 550 -1.73 -37.79 2.74
CA THR A 550 -1.15 -37.34 1.45
C THR A 550 -0.78 -35.86 1.55
N PHE A 551 0.46 -35.52 1.18
CA PHE A 551 0.94 -34.15 1.15
C PHE A 551 0.71 -33.53 -0.23
N ASP A 552 0.06 -32.36 -0.28
CA ASP A 552 -0.06 -31.55 -1.48
C ASP A 552 1.10 -30.55 -1.55
N ALA A 553 2.03 -30.75 -2.48
CA ALA A 553 3.17 -29.84 -2.65
C ALA A 553 2.78 -28.48 -3.24
N ASN A 554 1.67 -28.39 -3.96
CA ASN A 554 1.21 -27.12 -4.55
C ASN A 554 0.56 -26.24 -3.49
N MET A 555 -0.18 -26.84 -2.55
CA MET A 555 -0.89 -26.12 -1.50
C MET A 555 -0.16 -26.09 -0.14
N TYR A 556 0.94 -26.82 0.00
CA TYR A 556 1.68 -26.98 1.27
C TYR A 556 0.77 -27.44 2.43
N LEU A 557 -0.13 -28.37 2.15
CA LEU A 557 -1.06 -28.92 3.15
C LEU A 557 -1.11 -30.45 3.07
N CYS A 558 -1.35 -31.06 4.22
CA CYS A 558 -1.56 -32.49 4.33
C CYS A 558 -3.06 -32.81 4.47
N TYR A 559 -3.53 -33.90 3.87
CA TYR A 559 -4.95 -34.28 3.90
C TYR A 559 -5.15 -35.80 3.94
N ASN A 560 -6.30 -36.22 4.44
CA ASN A 560 -6.69 -37.64 4.49
C ASN A 560 -7.67 -37.97 3.36
N ASP A 561 -7.16 -38.46 2.24
CA ASP A 561 -8.04 -38.97 1.19
C ASP A 561 -8.41 -40.44 1.45
N THR A 562 -9.58 -40.64 2.06
CA THR A 562 -10.14 -41.99 2.30
C THR A 562 -10.78 -42.62 1.07
N GLY A 563 -10.77 -41.94 -0.09
CA GLY A 563 -11.41 -42.39 -1.33
C GLY A 563 -12.95 -42.35 -1.31
N LEU A 564 -13.57 -41.79 -0.25
CA LEU A 564 -15.02 -41.61 -0.17
C LEU A 564 -15.49 -40.53 -1.14
N ALA A 565 -16.71 -40.62 -1.69
CA ALA A 565 -17.26 -39.52 -2.49
C ALA A 565 -17.20 -38.18 -1.73
N CYS A 566 -16.85 -37.08 -2.39
CA CYS A 566 -16.56 -35.81 -1.73
C CYS A 566 -17.70 -35.29 -0.83
N ASN A 567 -18.95 -35.56 -1.22
CA ASN A 567 -20.13 -35.20 -0.44
C ASN A 567 -20.28 -35.97 0.90
N LYS A 568 -19.36 -36.89 1.21
CA LYS A 568 -19.25 -37.56 2.51
C LYS A 568 -18.34 -36.82 3.49
N TYR A 569 -17.53 -35.88 3.03
CA TYR A 569 -16.76 -35.01 3.90
C TYR A 569 -17.62 -33.82 4.30
N THR A 570 -17.74 -33.60 5.59
CA THR A 570 -18.66 -32.61 6.16
C THR A 570 -17.95 -31.36 6.67
N SER A 571 -16.63 -31.26 6.50
CA SER A 571 -15.82 -30.15 7.00
C SER A 571 -14.65 -29.85 6.08
N PHE A 572 -14.22 -28.59 6.05
CA PHE A 572 -13.07 -28.12 5.28
C PHE A 572 -11.80 -28.96 5.52
N PRO A 573 -11.41 -29.28 6.78
CA PRO A 573 -10.18 -30.03 7.05
C PRO A 573 -10.22 -31.48 6.56
N THR A 574 -11.43 -32.04 6.35
CA THR A 574 -11.59 -33.41 5.86
C THR A 574 -11.81 -33.48 4.36
N CYS A 575 -12.01 -32.36 3.68
CA CYS A 575 -12.24 -32.30 2.24
C CYS A 575 -10.90 -32.40 1.48
N PRO A 576 -10.59 -33.53 0.83
CA PRO A 576 -9.27 -33.74 0.23
C PRO A 576 -9.11 -32.83 -1.00
N PRO A 577 -8.23 -31.82 -0.96
CA PRO A 577 -8.22 -30.74 -1.94
C PRO A 577 -7.60 -31.15 -3.27
N ASN A 578 -7.01 -32.34 -3.39
CA ASN A 578 -6.56 -32.87 -4.68
C ASN A 578 -7.74 -33.24 -5.61
N ARG A 579 -8.86 -33.72 -5.06
CA ARG A 579 -10.02 -34.17 -5.84
C ARG A 579 -11.35 -33.53 -5.47
N CYS A 580 -11.44 -32.91 -4.30
CA CYS A 580 -12.63 -32.21 -3.84
C CYS A 580 -12.39 -30.70 -3.77
N ASN A 581 -13.46 -29.92 -3.92
CA ASN A 581 -13.50 -28.50 -3.64
C ASN A 581 -14.42 -28.27 -2.44
N TYR A 582 -13.99 -27.48 -1.46
CA TYR A 582 -14.85 -27.08 -0.35
C TYR A 582 -15.48 -25.72 -0.66
N ASP A 583 -16.76 -25.74 -1.02
CA ASP A 583 -17.48 -24.57 -1.50
C ASP A 583 -18.14 -23.83 -0.34
N TYR A 584 -17.85 -22.54 -0.19
CA TYR A 584 -18.55 -21.61 0.69
C TYR A 584 -19.42 -20.70 -0.17
N ASP A 585 -20.70 -21.06 -0.32
CA ASP A 585 -21.69 -20.23 -1.00
C ASP A 585 -22.79 -19.78 -0.03
N ASP A 586 -23.60 -18.81 -0.45
CA ASP A 586 -24.71 -18.27 0.36
C ASP A 586 -25.75 -19.33 0.74
N ALA A 587 -25.84 -20.43 -0.03
CA ALA A 587 -26.74 -21.55 0.25
C ALA A 587 -26.16 -22.51 1.31
N HIS A 588 -24.84 -22.50 1.50
CA HIS A 588 -24.09 -23.38 2.38
C HIS A 588 -23.10 -22.58 3.24
N PRO A 589 -23.57 -21.79 4.23
CA PRO A 589 -22.69 -20.99 5.09
C PRO A 589 -21.74 -21.82 5.96
N LYS A 590 -21.99 -23.14 6.10
CA LYS A 590 -21.09 -24.10 6.75
C LYS A 590 -20.08 -24.75 5.78
N GLY A 591 -20.23 -24.46 4.49
CA GLY A 591 -19.54 -25.05 3.36
C GLY A 591 -19.92 -26.50 3.07
N VAL A 592 -19.73 -26.94 1.83
CA VAL A 592 -19.94 -28.33 1.40
C VAL A 592 -18.75 -28.80 0.58
N CYS A 593 -18.23 -29.99 0.92
CA CYS A 593 -17.23 -30.66 0.11
C CYS A 593 -17.89 -31.33 -1.11
N LYS A 594 -17.51 -30.93 -2.31
CA LYS A 594 -18.01 -31.50 -3.57
C LYS A 594 -16.84 -31.99 -4.42
N GLU A 595 -17.11 -32.93 -5.32
CA GLU A 595 -16.10 -33.36 -6.30
C GLU A 595 -15.68 -32.16 -7.13
N LYS A 596 -14.37 -31.97 -7.34
CA LYS A 596 -13.88 -30.90 -8.22
C LYS A 596 -14.54 -31.08 -9.58
N ALA A 597 -15.31 -30.09 -9.99
CA ALA A 597 -15.69 -29.93 -11.38
C ALA A 597 -14.45 -29.44 -12.15
N CYS A 598 -14.47 -29.59 -13.47
CA CYS A 598 -13.37 -29.06 -14.29
C CYS A 598 -13.19 -27.56 -14.06
N GLY A 599 -14.26 -26.80 -13.80
CA GLY A 599 -14.16 -25.36 -13.50
C GLY A 599 -13.46 -25.01 -12.19
N ASP A 600 -13.22 -25.97 -11.30
CA ASP A 600 -12.48 -25.79 -10.04
C ASP A 600 -10.97 -26.00 -10.20
N LEU A 601 -10.50 -26.36 -11.41
CA LEU A 601 -9.11 -26.74 -11.70
C LEU A 601 -8.41 -25.64 -12.49
N TYR A 602 -7.33 -25.09 -11.92
CA TYR A 602 -6.52 -24.06 -12.56
C TYR A 602 -5.19 -24.60 -13.09
N ASP A 603 -4.71 -25.70 -12.53
CA ASP A 603 -3.51 -26.38 -13.01
C ASP A 603 -3.83 -27.28 -14.22
N LYS A 604 -2.90 -27.28 -15.19
CA LYS A 604 -3.03 -28.04 -16.44
C LYS A 604 -2.99 -29.55 -16.20
N GLU A 605 -2.09 -30.01 -15.34
CA GLU A 605 -1.90 -31.44 -15.07
C GLU A 605 -3.09 -31.97 -14.26
N GLU A 606 -3.53 -31.25 -13.22
CA GLU A 606 -4.74 -31.60 -12.46
C GLU A 606 -5.98 -31.62 -13.36
N CYS A 607 -6.14 -30.63 -14.24
CA CYS A 607 -7.25 -30.58 -15.18
C CYS A 607 -7.29 -31.83 -16.07
N LEU A 608 -6.17 -32.18 -16.67
CA LEU A 608 -6.09 -33.31 -17.60
C LEU A 608 -6.21 -34.67 -16.89
N ALA A 609 -5.94 -34.72 -15.58
CA ALA A 609 -6.13 -35.91 -14.76
C ALA A 609 -7.62 -36.24 -14.51
N VAL A 610 -8.51 -35.24 -14.52
CA VAL A 610 -9.95 -35.47 -14.31
C VAL A 610 -10.64 -35.90 -15.60
N LYS A 611 -11.19 -37.13 -15.61
CA LYS A 611 -11.78 -37.75 -16.80
C LYS A 611 -12.89 -36.89 -17.43
N GLY A 612 -12.65 -36.47 -18.67
CA GLY A 612 -13.58 -35.67 -19.47
C GLY A 612 -13.39 -34.16 -19.37
N CYS A 613 -12.44 -33.70 -18.56
CA CYS A 613 -11.99 -32.32 -18.56
C CYS A 613 -11.03 -32.05 -19.73
N LYS A 614 -10.98 -30.78 -20.15
CA LYS A 614 -10.05 -30.25 -21.14
C LYS A 614 -9.47 -28.95 -20.61
N PHE A 615 -8.19 -28.71 -20.87
CA PHE A 615 -7.51 -27.48 -20.49
C PHE A 615 -7.34 -26.54 -21.69
N VAL A 616 -7.61 -25.25 -21.51
CA VAL A 616 -7.28 -24.21 -22.50
C VAL A 616 -6.12 -23.37 -21.97
N GLU A 617 -4.95 -23.56 -22.57
CA GLU A 617 -3.70 -22.92 -22.15
C GLU A 617 -3.72 -21.39 -22.30
N SER A 618 -4.44 -20.86 -23.29
CA SER A 618 -4.50 -19.42 -23.54
C SER A 618 -5.24 -18.60 -22.47
N ILE A 619 -6.08 -19.25 -21.66
CA ILE A 619 -6.87 -18.60 -20.59
C ILE A 619 -6.71 -19.29 -19.23
N ASN A 620 -5.75 -20.23 -19.10
CA ASN A 620 -5.52 -21.06 -17.91
C ASN A 620 -6.82 -21.61 -17.29
N LEU A 621 -7.68 -22.20 -18.13
CA LEU A 621 -9.00 -22.64 -17.70
C LEU A 621 -9.26 -24.10 -18.05
N CYS A 622 -9.71 -24.86 -17.04
CA CYS A 622 -10.20 -26.20 -17.20
C CYS A 622 -11.74 -26.24 -17.31
N TYR A 623 -12.28 -27.10 -18.18
CA TYR A 623 -13.72 -27.19 -18.41
C TYR A 623 -14.16 -28.60 -18.82
N LYS A 624 -15.44 -28.92 -18.61
CA LYS A 624 -16.06 -30.17 -19.09
C LYS A 624 -16.96 -29.85 -20.27
N ASP A 625 -16.71 -30.47 -21.42
CA ASP A 625 -17.60 -30.33 -22.57
C ASP A 625 -18.24 -31.66 -22.95
N THR A 626 -19.55 -31.79 -22.71
CA THR A 626 -20.34 -32.98 -23.06
C THR A 626 -20.86 -32.97 -24.51
N GLY A 627 -20.58 -31.91 -25.27
CA GLY A 627 -21.11 -31.69 -26.62
C GLY A 627 -22.58 -31.27 -26.67
N LYS A 628 -23.28 -31.17 -25.52
CA LYS A 628 -24.67 -30.71 -25.45
C LYS A 628 -24.82 -29.24 -25.87
N PRO A 629 -25.96 -28.82 -26.43
CA PRO A 629 -26.26 -27.40 -26.63
C PRO A 629 -26.07 -26.58 -25.34
N CYS A 630 -25.60 -25.33 -25.45
CA CYS A 630 -25.21 -24.53 -24.28
C CYS A 630 -26.38 -24.28 -23.31
N ASP A 631 -27.58 -24.10 -23.85
CA ASP A 631 -28.83 -23.91 -23.08
C ASP A 631 -29.24 -25.13 -22.24
N LYS A 632 -28.51 -26.25 -22.33
CA LYS A 632 -28.72 -27.45 -21.50
C LYS A 632 -27.82 -27.50 -20.27
N TYR A 633 -26.91 -26.55 -20.09
CA TYR A 633 -26.11 -26.42 -18.86
C TYR A 633 -26.80 -25.41 -17.93
N THR A 634 -27.23 -25.89 -16.77
CA THR A 634 -28.00 -25.11 -15.78
C THR A 634 -27.15 -24.55 -14.65
N ASP A 635 -25.84 -24.80 -14.66
CA ASP A 635 -24.90 -24.31 -13.66
C ASP A 635 -23.61 -23.80 -14.30
N ARG A 636 -23.00 -22.79 -13.67
CA ARG A 636 -21.80 -22.11 -14.15
C ARG A 636 -20.60 -23.06 -14.27
N ALA A 637 -20.45 -24.00 -13.34
CA ALA A 637 -19.31 -24.91 -13.27
C ALA A 637 -19.27 -25.88 -14.45
N ASN A 638 -20.44 -26.24 -15.00
CA ASN A 638 -20.55 -27.12 -16.15
C ASN A 638 -20.69 -26.39 -17.49
N CYS A 639 -20.76 -25.05 -17.51
CA CYS A 639 -20.82 -24.29 -18.75
C CYS A 639 -19.47 -24.36 -19.49
N PRO A 640 -19.37 -24.99 -20.68
CA PRO A 640 -18.08 -25.20 -21.33
C PRO A 640 -17.58 -23.88 -21.93
N LEU A 641 -16.76 -23.16 -21.18
CA LEU A 641 -16.33 -21.80 -21.47
C LEU A 641 -15.51 -21.66 -22.77
N ASN A 642 -15.06 -22.78 -23.34
CA ASN A 642 -14.43 -22.82 -24.65
C ASN A 642 -15.42 -22.61 -25.81
N ARG A 643 -16.74 -22.73 -25.60
CA ARG A 643 -17.77 -22.52 -26.64
C ARG A 643 -19.09 -21.92 -26.15
N CYS A 644 -19.27 -21.79 -24.85
CA CYS A 644 -20.44 -21.21 -24.20
C CYS A 644 -20.02 -20.09 -23.23
N SER A 645 -20.89 -19.13 -22.96
CA SER A 645 -20.71 -18.05 -21.98
C SER A 645 -21.80 -18.15 -20.93
N TRP A 646 -21.43 -17.91 -19.66
CA TRP A 646 -22.38 -17.79 -18.57
C TRP A 646 -22.71 -16.31 -18.40
N SER A 647 -23.93 -15.90 -18.75
CA SER A 647 -24.35 -14.50 -18.60
C SER A 647 -25.84 -14.40 -18.33
N ASP A 648 -26.28 -13.21 -17.95
CA ASP A 648 -27.70 -12.88 -17.82
C ASP A 648 -28.43 -13.04 -19.17
N ASP A 649 -29.62 -13.62 -19.15
CA ASP A 649 -30.51 -13.77 -20.32
C ASP A 649 -31.37 -12.52 -20.58
N GLY A 650 -31.18 -11.45 -19.79
CA GLY A 650 -31.96 -10.23 -19.81
C GLY A 650 -33.20 -10.27 -18.92
N THR A 651 -33.45 -11.38 -18.21
CA THR A 651 -34.53 -11.53 -17.22
C THR A 651 -34.03 -11.53 -15.79
N GLY A 652 -32.72 -11.31 -15.56
CA GLY A 652 -32.09 -11.44 -14.25
C GLY A 652 -31.65 -12.88 -13.93
N ASN A 653 -31.86 -13.82 -14.87
CA ASN A 653 -31.41 -15.20 -14.72
C ASN A 653 -30.09 -15.39 -15.46
N THR A 654 -29.10 -15.98 -14.79
CA THR A 654 -27.87 -16.36 -15.47
C THR A 654 -28.01 -17.73 -16.12
N VAL A 655 -27.67 -17.81 -17.41
CA VAL A 655 -27.78 -19.03 -18.21
C VAL A 655 -26.49 -19.27 -18.99
N CYS A 656 -26.20 -20.55 -19.28
CA CYS A 656 -25.15 -20.91 -20.21
C CYS A 656 -25.68 -20.79 -21.64
N GLN A 657 -25.09 -19.92 -22.45
CA GLN A 657 -25.51 -19.71 -23.85
C GLN A 657 -24.33 -19.87 -24.81
N PRO A 658 -24.57 -20.14 -26.11
CA PRO A 658 -23.49 -20.23 -27.08
C PRO A 658 -22.68 -18.95 -27.11
N LYS A 659 -21.34 -19.09 -27.08
CA LYS A 659 -20.48 -17.93 -27.26
C LYS A 659 -20.72 -17.34 -28.63
N VAL A 660 -20.93 -16.03 -28.66
CA VAL A 660 -20.79 -15.28 -29.91
C VAL A 660 -19.31 -15.14 -30.23
N CYS A 661 -18.97 -14.94 -31.51
CA CYS A 661 -17.57 -14.90 -31.91
C CYS A 661 -16.76 -13.82 -31.16
N THR A 662 -17.38 -12.69 -30.78
CA THR A 662 -16.71 -11.61 -30.02
C THR A 662 -16.29 -12.01 -28.61
N GLU A 663 -16.79 -13.13 -28.08
CA GLU A 663 -16.43 -13.65 -26.74
C GLU A 663 -15.22 -14.61 -26.76
N TYR A 664 -14.61 -14.83 -27.93
CA TYR A 664 -13.38 -15.61 -28.05
C TYR A 664 -12.17 -14.68 -28.12
N LEU A 665 -11.37 -14.69 -27.05
CA LEU A 665 -10.11 -13.94 -26.93
C LEU A 665 -8.89 -14.77 -27.33
N ASP A 666 -9.10 -16.01 -27.76
CA ASP A 666 -8.04 -16.91 -28.22
C ASP A 666 -8.22 -17.27 -29.70
N LYS A 667 -7.13 -17.18 -30.46
CA LYS A 667 -7.11 -17.43 -31.91
C LYS A 667 -7.49 -18.87 -32.25
N SER A 668 -7.05 -19.84 -31.46
CA SER A 668 -7.30 -21.26 -31.73
C SER A 668 -8.78 -21.60 -31.51
N LEU A 669 -9.37 -21.12 -30.40
CA LEU A 669 -10.79 -21.29 -30.10
C LEU A 669 -11.67 -20.52 -31.10
N CYS A 670 -11.26 -19.31 -31.48
CA CYS A 670 -11.93 -18.52 -32.51
C CYS A 670 -12.06 -19.28 -33.83
N THR A 671 -10.94 -19.83 -34.31
CA THR A 671 -10.90 -20.57 -35.58
C THR A 671 -11.72 -21.85 -35.48
N ALA A 672 -11.65 -22.56 -34.34
CA ALA A 672 -12.44 -23.76 -34.09
C ALA A 672 -13.96 -23.50 -34.06
N ALA A 673 -14.38 -22.29 -33.69
CA ALA A 673 -15.77 -21.85 -33.69
C ALA A 673 -16.27 -21.40 -35.08
N ASN A 674 -15.49 -21.57 -36.15
CA ASN A 674 -15.76 -21.05 -37.50
C ASN A 674 -15.93 -19.53 -37.53
N CYS A 675 -15.25 -18.83 -36.63
CA CYS A 675 -15.18 -17.39 -36.61
C CYS A 675 -13.88 -16.91 -37.28
N ILE A 676 -13.79 -15.62 -37.55
CA ILE A 676 -12.61 -14.98 -38.14
C ILE A 676 -11.84 -14.27 -37.02
N TRP A 677 -10.53 -14.54 -36.92
CA TRP A 677 -9.66 -13.87 -35.96
C TRP A 677 -9.19 -12.52 -36.50
N ASN A 678 -9.45 -11.44 -35.77
CA ASN A 678 -8.85 -10.13 -36.02
C ASN A 678 -7.58 -9.98 -35.19
N ALA A 679 -6.42 -10.04 -35.85
CA ALA A 679 -5.14 -9.89 -35.16
C ALA A 679 -4.93 -8.47 -34.59
N HIS A 680 -5.48 -7.43 -35.22
CA HIS A 680 -5.36 -6.05 -34.73
C HIS A 680 -6.17 -5.81 -33.46
N ALA A 681 -7.41 -6.28 -33.43
CA ALA A 681 -8.29 -6.11 -32.28
C ALA A 681 -8.11 -7.20 -31.20
N SER A 682 -7.21 -8.17 -31.42
CA SER A 682 -7.05 -9.37 -30.59
C SER A 682 -8.40 -10.01 -30.20
N SER A 683 -9.33 -10.02 -31.15
CA SER A 683 -10.71 -10.43 -30.93
C SER A 683 -11.23 -11.19 -32.15
N CYS A 684 -12.26 -11.97 -31.89
CA CYS A 684 -12.84 -12.87 -32.85
C CYS A 684 -14.22 -12.37 -33.29
N TYR A 685 -14.65 -12.68 -34.52
CA TYR A 685 -15.92 -12.18 -35.04
C TYR A 685 -16.56 -13.08 -36.09
N ASN A 686 -17.86 -12.88 -36.34
CA ASN A 686 -18.59 -13.53 -37.43
C ASN A 686 -19.17 -12.48 -38.37
N ASP A 687 -18.58 -12.35 -39.55
CA ASP A 687 -19.07 -11.42 -40.55
C ASP A 687 -19.96 -12.10 -41.59
N THR A 688 -21.28 -12.05 -41.38
CA THR A 688 -22.28 -12.50 -42.37
C THR A 688 -22.45 -11.57 -43.58
N HIS A 689 -21.64 -10.52 -43.72
CA HIS A 689 -21.70 -9.49 -44.77
C HIS A 689 -23.06 -8.74 -44.89
N LYS A 690 -23.89 -8.76 -43.84
CA LYS A 690 -25.12 -7.93 -43.75
C LYS A 690 -24.78 -6.46 -43.50
N SER A 691 -25.70 -5.53 -43.72
CA SER A 691 -25.48 -4.14 -43.30
C SER A 691 -25.25 -4.04 -41.79
N CYS A 692 -24.39 -3.12 -41.33
CA CYS A 692 -23.94 -3.06 -39.93
C CYS A 692 -25.09 -2.86 -38.93
N ASP A 693 -26.14 -2.15 -39.33
CA ASP A 693 -27.36 -1.93 -38.55
C ASP A 693 -28.18 -3.21 -38.25
N LYS A 694 -27.79 -4.36 -38.83
CA LYS A 694 -28.42 -5.66 -38.57
C LYS A 694 -27.71 -6.46 -37.47
N TYR A 695 -26.57 -5.99 -36.98
CA TYR A 695 -25.86 -6.64 -35.88
C TYR A 695 -26.24 -6.01 -34.54
N THR A 696 -26.23 -6.84 -33.51
CA THR A 696 -26.33 -6.42 -32.10
C THR A 696 -24.95 -6.07 -31.56
N GLU A 697 -24.87 -5.53 -30.34
CA GLU A 697 -23.62 -5.34 -29.59
C GLU A 697 -22.71 -6.57 -29.65
N ARG A 698 -23.30 -7.72 -29.33
CA ARG A 698 -22.63 -9.02 -29.29
C ARG A 698 -22.23 -9.59 -30.65
N THR A 699 -22.76 -9.07 -31.74
CA THR A 699 -22.50 -9.63 -33.08
C THR A 699 -21.86 -8.63 -34.03
N CYS A 700 -21.55 -7.42 -33.58
CA CYS A 700 -20.97 -6.37 -34.41
C CYS A 700 -19.55 -6.75 -34.89
N PRO A 701 -19.32 -6.96 -36.20
CA PRO A 701 -18.06 -7.48 -36.69
C PRO A 701 -17.02 -6.33 -36.81
N PRO A 702 -15.92 -6.34 -36.02
CA PRO A 702 -14.95 -5.25 -35.91
C PRO A 702 -14.05 -5.10 -37.13
N ASN A 703 -14.17 -5.94 -38.16
CA ASN A 703 -13.44 -5.76 -39.41
C ASN A 703 -14.08 -4.71 -40.34
N ARG A 704 -15.37 -4.38 -40.15
CA ARG A 704 -16.08 -3.41 -41.00
C ARG A 704 -17.21 -2.65 -40.32
N CYS A 705 -17.55 -3.01 -39.09
CA CYS A 705 -18.54 -2.30 -38.28
C CYS A 705 -17.97 -1.97 -36.90
N VAL A 706 -18.49 -0.91 -36.28
CA VAL A 706 -18.22 -0.52 -34.90
C VAL A 706 -19.54 -0.53 -34.13
N TYR A 707 -19.53 -0.98 -32.88
CA TYR A 707 -20.68 -0.83 -32.01
C TYR A 707 -20.66 0.55 -31.35
N ASP A 708 -21.69 1.33 -31.62
CA ASP A 708 -21.81 2.67 -31.09
C ASP A 708 -22.62 2.62 -29.79
N TYR A 709 -21.90 2.70 -28.66
CA TYR A 709 -22.49 2.65 -27.32
C TYR A 709 -23.39 3.86 -27.03
N ASP A 710 -23.19 5.00 -27.72
CA ASP A 710 -24.02 6.18 -27.51
C ASP A 710 -25.41 6.01 -28.12
N PHE A 711 -25.52 5.21 -29.18
CA PHE A 711 -26.81 4.95 -29.82
C PHE A 711 -27.35 3.52 -29.64
N GLY A 712 -26.56 2.61 -29.06
CA GLY A 712 -26.94 1.23 -28.82
C GLY A 712 -27.14 0.42 -30.11
N TYR A 713 -26.38 0.70 -31.17
CA TYR A 713 -26.45 -0.08 -32.42
C TYR A 713 -25.09 -0.17 -33.13
N CYS A 714 -24.94 -1.22 -33.93
CA CYS A 714 -23.76 -1.44 -34.76
C CYS A 714 -23.86 -0.61 -36.06
N ARG A 715 -22.81 0.14 -36.42
CA ARG A 715 -22.74 0.97 -37.64
C ARG A 715 -21.47 0.69 -38.42
N THR A 716 -21.43 1.11 -39.69
CA THR A 716 -20.18 1.03 -40.48
C THR A 716 -19.16 1.98 -39.90
N TYR A 717 -17.87 1.61 -39.93
CA TYR A 717 -16.78 2.53 -39.56
C TYR A 717 -16.97 3.90 -40.23
N ASP A 718 -16.89 4.98 -39.49
CA ASP A 718 -16.60 6.30 -40.02
C ASP A 718 -15.13 6.64 -39.77
N CYS A 719 -14.70 7.82 -40.21
CA CYS A 719 -13.30 8.21 -40.03
C CYS A 719 -12.88 8.22 -38.55
N PRO A 720 -13.64 8.82 -37.60
CA PRO A 720 -13.30 8.82 -36.18
C PRO A 720 -13.00 7.46 -35.53
N ASP A 721 -13.57 6.39 -36.07
CA ASP A 721 -13.39 5.04 -35.53
C ASP A 721 -12.00 4.42 -35.83
N TYR A 722 -11.23 4.97 -36.76
CA TYR A 722 -9.87 4.50 -37.07
C TYR A 722 -8.85 5.14 -36.12
N THR A 723 -8.28 4.33 -35.24
CA THR A 723 -7.24 4.78 -34.30
C THR A 723 -5.83 4.69 -34.87
N ASP A 724 -5.62 3.86 -35.90
CA ASP A 724 -4.33 3.67 -36.55
C ASP A 724 -4.16 4.64 -37.75
N PRO A 725 -3.01 5.34 -37.88
CA PRO A 725 -2.77 6.26 -38.99
C PRO A 725 -2.81 5.61 -40.38
N ASP A 726 -2.34 4.38 -40.53
CA ASP A 726 -2.28 3.68 -41.81
C ASP A 726 -3.68 3.21 -42.22
N ASP A 727 -4.45 2.65 -41.29
CA ASP A 727 -5.85 2.27 -41.53
C ASP A 727 -6.72 3.49 -41.89
N CYS A 728 -6.52 4.61 -41.18
CA CYS A 728 -7.23 5.85 -41.45
C CYS A 728 -6.98 6.35 -42.89
N ASN A 729 -5.70 6.51 -43.26
CA ASN A 729 -5.33 7.08 -44.56
C ASN A 729 -5.62 6.12 -45.72
N SER A 730 -5.74 4.81 -45.47
CA SER A 730 -6.02 3.79 -46.49
C SER A 730 -7.50 3.35 -46.57
N SER A 731 -8.37 3.83 -45.67
CA SER A 731 -9.78 3.43 -45.53
C SER A 731 -10.67 3.56 -46.79
N GLY A 732 -10.22 4.25 -47.85
CA GLY A 732 -10.99 4.51 -49.07
C GLY A 732 -12.19 5.45 -48.89
N LYS A 733 -12.47 5.91 -47.66
CA LYS A 733 -13.58 6.82 -47.30
C LYS A 733 -13.19 8.30 -47.34
N GLY A 734 -12.01 8.60 -47.87
CA GLY A 734 -11.48 9.97 -47.87
C GLY A 734 -11.13 10.46 -46.47
N CYS A 735 -10.78 9.56 -45.54
CA CYS A 735 -10.31 9.95 -44.22
C CYS A 735 -8.84 10.41 -44.26
N VAL A 736 -8.47 11.26 -43.31
CA VAL A 736 -7.11 11.75 -43.11
C VAL A 736 -6.80 11.69 -41.61
N PHE A 737 -5.65 11.11 -41.25
CA PHE A 737 -5.24 11.05 -39.86
C PHE A 737 -4.71 12.42 -39.41
N ASN A 738 -5.35 13.00 -38.40
CA ASN A 738 -4.91 14.24 -37.80
C ASN A 738 -3.89 13.95 -36.71
N THR A 739 -2.61 14.07 -37.06
CA THR A 739 -1.49 13.81 -36.13
C THR A 739 -1.45 14.75 -34.93
N THR A 740 -2.04 15.94 -35.03
CA THR A 740 -2.08 16.89 -33.90
C THR A 740 -2.95 16.38 -32.76
N PHE A 741 -4.07 15.72 -33.10
CA PHE A 741 -5.06 15.26 -32.13
C PHE A 741 -5.09 13.74 -31.97
N GLY A 742 -4.31 13.00 -32.76
CA GLY A 742 -4.28 11.54 -32.72
C GLY A 742 -5.60 10.90 -33.15
N VAL A 743 -6.37 11.56 -34.04
CA VAL A 743 -7.68 11.06 -34.50
C VAL A 743 -7.80 11.06 -36.01
N CYS A 744 -8.58 10.13 -36.53
CA CYS A 744 -8.92 10.08 -37.94
C CYS A 744 -10.20 10.88 -38.24
N VAL A 745 -10.19 11.71 -39.29
CA VAL A 745 -11.34 12.58 -39.64
C VAL A 745 -11.60 12.55 -41.14
N THR A 746 -12.83 12.83 -41.58
CA THR A 746 -13.13 12.97 -43.01
C THR A 746 -12.38 14.17 -43.56
N LYS A 747 -11.76 14.05 -44.74
CA LYS A 747 -10.99 15.13 -45.36
C LYS A 747 -11.85 16.38 -45.55
N GLY A 748 -11.52 17.44 -44.83
CA GLY A 748 -12.19 18.74 -44.90
C GLY A 748 -13.34 18.93 -43.92
N GLU A 749 -13.71 17.91 -43.13
CA GLU A 749 -14.66 18.04 -42.03
C GLU A 749 -13.96 18.53 -40.75
N PRO A 750 -14.68 19.23 -39.85
CA PRO A 750 -14.15 19.62 -38.55
C PRO A 750 -13.83 18.39 -37.69
N ILE A 751 -12.89 18.55 -36.75
CA ILE A 751 -12.50 17.50 -35.80
C ILE A 751 -13.68 17.19 -34.88
N PRO A 752 -14.01 15.91 -34.59
CA PRO A 752 -15.10 15.57 -33.70
C PRO A 752 -14.97 16.24 -32.32
N CYS A 753 -16.07 16.76 -31.78
CA CYS A 753 -16.06 17.48 -30.50
C CYS A 753 -15.57 16.62 -29.33
N SER A 754 -15.75 15.30 -29.39
CA SER A 754 -15.30 14.34 -28.36
C SER A 754 -13.79 14.33 -28.13
N VAL A 755 -13.00 14.80 -29.10
CA VAL A 755 -11.54 14.95 -28.99
C VAL A 755 -11.16 16.00 -27.94
N PHE A 756 -12.06 16.96 -27.68
CA PHE A 756 -11.85 18.06 -26.75
C PHE A 756 -12.55 17.82 -25.40
N ASN A 757 -12.94 16.57 -25.11
CA ASN A 757 -13.50 16.22 -23.80
C ASN A 757 -12.51 16.58 -22.67
N PHE A 758 -13.04 17.00 -21.53
CA PHE A 758 -12.29 17.44 -20.35
C PHE A 758 -11.41 18.70 -20.53
N ASN A 759 -11.34 19.28 -21.75
CA ASN A 759 -10.66 20.55 -22.02
C ASN A 759 -11.68 21.64 -22.39
N GLN A 760 -12.28 22.27 -21.37
CA GLN A 760 -13.28 23.34 -21.58
C GLN A 760 -12.79 24.47 -22.51
N PRO A 761 -11.57 25.03 -22.35
CA PRO A 761 -11.04 26.04 -23.27
C PRO A 761 -10.78 25.51 -24.68
N GLY A 762 -10.39 24.23 -24.80
CA GLY A 762 -10.11 23.58 -26.08
C GLY A 762 -11.37 23.27 -26.91
N CYS A 763 -12.57 23.29 -26.31
CA CYS A 763 -13.82 22.96 -26.99
C CYS A 763 -14.20 24.01 -28.07
N PRO A 764 -14.18 23.67 -29.38
CA PRO A 764 -14.34 24.65 -30.46
C PRO A 764 -15.75 25.24 -30.52
N THR A 765 -15.95 26.48 -30.07
CA THR A 765 -17.29 27.10 -29.96
C THR A 765 -18.00 27.38 -31.30
N SER A 766 -17.26 27.30 -32.41
CA SER A 766 -17.79 27.49 -33.76
C SER A 766 -18.72 26.33 -34.19
N TYR A 767 -18.45 25.10 -33.76
CA TYR A 767 -19.24 23.90 -34.12
C TYR A 767 -19.48 22.91 -32.96
N CYS A 768 -18.90 23.15 -31.78
CA CYS A 768 -19.11 22.39 -30.56
C CYS A 768 -19.70 23.25 -29.43
N LYS A 769 -20.18 22.57 -28.39
CA LYS A 769 -20.65 23.12 -27.12
C LYS A 769 -20.08 22.28 -25.97
N TYR A 770 -19.73 22.92 -24.85
CA TYR A 770 -19.22 22.23 -23.66
C TYR A 770 -20.33 22.05 -22.62
N ALA A 771 -20.48 20.85 -22.06
CA ALA A 771 -21.38 20.53 -20.97
C ALA A 771 -20.59 20.46 -19.65
N THR A 772 -20.67 21.50 -18.83
CA THR A 772 -19.91 21.63 -17.57
C THR A 772 -20.35 20.65 -16.49
N ASP A 773 -21.57 20.12 -16.57
CA ASP A 773 -22.09 19.16 -15.59
C ASP A 773 -21.50 17.76 -15.76
N VAL A 774 -20.90 17.45 -16.92
CA VAL A 774 -20.23 16.17 -17.21
C VAL A 774 -18.83 16.33 -17.78
N ASN A 775 -18.35 17.56 -17.96
CA ASN A 775 -17.05 17.91 -18.53
C ASN A 775 -16.79 17.35 -19.96
N VAL A 776 -17.80 17.43 -20.84
CA VAL A 776 -17.77 16.87 -22.21
C VAL A 776 -17.98 17.95 -23.25
N CYS A 777 -17.21 17.91 -24.34
CA CYS A 777 -17.41 18.72 -25.53
C CYS A 777 -18.21 17.92 -26.57
N TYR A 778 -19.32 18.47 -27.06
CA TYR A 778 -20.25 17.79 -27.97
C TYR A 778 -20.66 18.68 -29.14
N PRO A 779 -21.17 18.13 -30.26
CA PRO A 779 -21.61 18.94 -31.41
C PRO A 779 -22.66 19.96 -30.98
N LYS A 780 -22.57 21.20 -31.51
CA LYS A 780 -23.43 22.32 -31.10
C LYS A 780 -24.92 22.05 -31.32
N ASP A 781 -25.24 21.31 -32.37
CA ASP A 781 -26.60 20.88 -32.72
C ASP A 781 -26.90 19.42 -32.26
N GLY A 782 -25.97 18.82 -31.50
CA GLY A 782 -26.06 17.44 -31.01
C GLY A 782 -26.51 17.34 -29.55
N GLN A 783 -26.53 16.11 -29.05
CA GLN A 783 -26.75 15.79 -27.64
C GLN A 783 -25.43 15.31 -27.01
N VAL A 784 -25.30 15.48 -25.69
CA VAL A 784 -24.18 14.90 -24.94
C VAL A 784 -24.25 13.38 -25.07
N PRO A 785 -23.21 12.69 -25.55
CA PRO A 785 -23.26 11.24 -25.69
C PRO A 785 -23.32 10.57 -24.31
N CYS A 786 -24.18 9.56 -24.16
CA CYS A 786 -24.49 8.98 -22.85
C CYS A 786 -23.28 8.25 -22.24
N SER A 787 -22.41 7.66 -23.09
CA SER A 787 -21.23 6.91 -22.64
C SER A 787 -20.21 7.77 -21.88
N TYR A 788 -20.26 9.10 -22.02
CA TYR A 788 -19.38 10.02 -21.31
C TYR A 788 -19.96 10.52 -19.98
N ILE A 789 -21.06 9.92 -19.50
CA ILE A 789 -21.74 10.35 -18.29
C ILE A 789 -21.59 9.27 -17.22
N TYR A 790 -20.70 9.53 -16.27
CA TYR A 790 -20.40 8.61 -15.16
C TYR A 790 -21.14 8.96 -13.86
N ASP A 791 -21.89 10.07 -13.86
CA ASP A 791 -22.70 10.51 -12.74
C ASP A 791 -24.17 10.17 -12.96
N LEU A 792 -24.78 9.43 -12.03
CA LEU A 792 -26.20 9.04 -12.07
C LEU A 792 -27.10 10.28 -12.19
N SER A 793 -26.82 11.34 -11.43
CA SER A 793 -27.66 12.54 -11.42
C SER A 793 -27.60 13.30 -12.75
N ALA A 794 -26.46 13.29 -13.42
CA ALA A 794 -26.26 13.86 -14.74
C ALA A 794 -26.89 12.99 -15.85
N CYS A 795 -26.90 11.67 -15.69
CA CYS A 795 -27.57 10.74 -16.59
C CYS A 795 -29.09 10.96 -16.57
N ASP A 796 -29.69 11.04 -15.38
CA ASP A 796 -31.13 11.22 -15.20
C ASP A 796 -31.66 12.56 -15.75
N LYS A 797 -30.82 13.59 -15.80
CA LYS A 797 -31.17 14.90 -16.39
C LYS A 797 -31.30 14.86 -17.91
N ARG A 798 -30.84 13.81 -18.59
CA ARG A 798 -30.82 13.71 -20.04
C ARG A 798 -31.87 12.72 -20.53
N SER A 799 -32.87 13.23 -21.23
CA SER A 799 -34.03 12.46 -21.66
C SER A 799 -33.69 11.31 -22.62
N HIS A 800 -32.57 11.37 -23.34
CA HIS A 800 -32.10 10.35 -24.27
C HIS A 800 -31.20 9.27 -23.65
N CYS A 801 -30.85 9.38 -22.37
CA CYS A 801 -30.02 8.40 -21.67
C CYS A 801 -30.79 7.65 -20.56
N THR A 802 -30.27 6.48 -20.18
CA THR A 802 -30.72 5.65 -19.04
C THR A 802 -29.49 5.15 -18.28
N TRP A 803 -29.54 5.16 -16.95
CA TRP A 803 -28.48 4.60 -16.11
C TRP A 803 -28.56 3.07 -16.06
N ASP A 804 -27.43 2.41 -16.29
CA ASP A 804 -27.24 0.98 -16.04
C ASP A 804 -26.45 0.80 -14.73
N SER A 805 -27.15 0.37 -13.69
CA SER A 805 -26.57 0.13 -12.37
C SER A 805 -25.68 -1.12 -12.31
N ALA A 806 -25.83 -2.07 -13.24
CA ALA A 806 -24.97 -3.25 -13.26
C ALA A 806 -23.54 -2.90 -13.70
N PHE A 807 -23.40 -1.90 -14.59
CA PHE A 807 -22.10 -1.46 -15.11
C PHE A 807 -21.65 -0.10 -14.56
N ASN A 808 -22.45 0.55 -13.71
CA ASN A 808 -22.23 1.92 -13.22
C ASN A 808 -21.91 2.90 -14.38
N ARG A 809 -22.70 2.84 -15.45
CA ARG A 809 -22.53 3.70 -16.63
C ARG A 809 -23.88 4.16 -17.20
N CYS A 810 -23.87 5.29 -17.90
CA CYS A 810 -25.03 5.82 -18.58
C CYS A 810 -25.06 5.35 -20.05
N GLU A 811 -26.20 4.86 -20.52
CA GLU A 811 -26.36 4.31 -21.87
C GLU A 811 -27.45 5.03 -22.65
N GLY A 812 -27.37 4.99 -24.00
CA GLY A 812 -28.40 5.55 -24.86
C GLY A 812 -29.71 4.75 -24.80
N LYS A 813 -30.85 5.43 -24.71
CA LYS A 813 -32.16 4.76 -24.80
C LYS A 813 -32.36 4.15 -26.20
N PRO A 814 -32.65 2.85 -26.35
CA PRO A 814 -32.85 2.25 -27.66
C PRO A 814 -34.03 2.89 -28.40
N LYS A 815 -33.83 3.30 -29.66
CA LYS A 815 -34.82 4.03 -30.49
C LYS A 815 -36.18 3.31 -30.62
N ASN A 816 -36.21 1.99 -30.42
CA ASN A 816 -37.45 1.19 -30.51
C ASN A 816 -38.37 1.32 -29.29
N GLN A 817 -37.95 1.96 -28.19
CA GLN A 817 -38.83 2.27 -27.05
C GLN A 817 -39.46 3.68 -27.12
N GLN A 818 -39.03 4.53 -28.06
CA GLN A 818 -39.54 5.92 -28.19
C GLN A 818 -40.87 6.06 -28.97
N ARG A 819 -41.51 4.95 -29.37
CA ARG A 819 -42.82 4.97 -30.05
C ARG A 819 -43.80 3.92 -29.53
N ILE A 820 -44.22 4.05 -28.28
CA ILE A 820 -45.58 3.65 -27.90
C ILE A 820 -46.21 4.86 -27.19
N PRO A 821 -47.05 5.66 -27.88
CA PRO A 821 -47.82 6.68 -27.20
C PRO A 821 -48.73 6.03 -26.16
N ASN A 822 -48.77 6.62 -24.96
CA ASN A 822 -49.62 6.26 -23.82
C ASN A 822 -51.06 5.94 -24.23
N PHE A 823 -51.37 4.65 -24.48
CA PHE A 823 -52.75 4.17 -24.65
C PHE A 823 -53.18 3.12 -23.61
N LEU A 824 -52.36 2.87 -22.58
CA LEU A 824 -52.68 1.93 -21.51
C LEU A 824 -52.49 2.58 -20.12
N LYS A 825 -53.22 3.68 -19.88
CA LYS A 825 -53.67 4.09 -18.53
C LYS A 825 -55.20 4.07 -18.52
N SER A 826 -55.75 2.87 -18.65
CA SER A 826 -57.12 2.50 -18.27
C SER A 826 -57.30 1.05 -18.68
N PHE A 827 -56.90 0.12 -17.82
CA PHE A 827 -57.61 -1.13 -17.54
C PHE A 827 -56.87 -1.88 -16.43
N ASN A 828 -57.55 -1.94 -15.27
CA ASN A 828 -57.23 -2.53 -13.96
C ASN A 828 -56.08 -1.93 -13.16
#